data_AF-A0A5N3XRB1-F1
#
_entry.id   AF-A0A5N3XRB1-F1
#
_cell.length_a   1.000
_cell.length_b   1.000
_cell.length_c   1.000
_cell.angle_alpha   90.00
_cell.angle_beta   90.00
_cell.angle_gamma   90.00
#
_symmetry.space_group_name_H-M   'P 1'
#
loop_
_entity.id
_entity.type
_entity.pdbx_description
1 polymer ?
#
loop_
_entity_poly.entity_id
_entity_poly.type
_entity_poly.pdbx_seq_one_letter_code
_entity_poly.pdbx_strand_id
1 'polypeptide(L)'
;MQDARSTRTGSPGGAGDTQGPRLGRGEIVFGGSGKKRGKFVRVPSGVAPSVLFDLLLAEWHLPAPNLVVSLVGEERPFALKPWLRDVLRKGLVKAAQSTGAWILTSALRVGLARYVGQAVRDHSLASTSTKARVVAIGIASLGRMLHRRLLDHAQGDGPVHYPLDEGGSQGPLSPLDNNHSHFILVEPGAPGKGDEPAELRLRLEKYISEQRTGYGGTSSIEIPVLCLLVNGDPSTLERISRAVEHATPWLILAGSGGVADVLAALVNQPQLLAPQLAEKQFREKFPSEHFSWEDVVRWTGLLQTIMSHPHLLTVHDFEQEGSEELDTVILKALVKACKSHSQEAQDYLDELKLAVAWDRVDIAKSEIFNGDVEWKSRDLEEVMMDALVSNKPEFVRLFVDNGADVADFLTYGRLQQLYRSVAPKSLLFDLLQRKHEEGRLTLAGLGAQQAREPPAGLPAFSLHEVSRVLKDFLHDACRGLYQTVSAGGVERGPARRIPGQKGLLDLNQRSEDPWRDLFLWAVMQNRHEMATYFWAMGQEGVAAALVACKILKEMSHLETEAEVGRTLREAKYEQLALDLFSQCYRHSEERAFALLVRRNRCWSRTTCLHLATEADTKAFFAHDGVQAFLTKIWWGDMASGTPILRLLCAFFCPALIYTNLITFSEEAPLRTGPEDLQELDSLDTEKSLLCGLGSGAEELAEALRSEGGRGRRAAFLLTRWRKFWGAPVTVFLGNVVMYFAFLFLFTYVLLVDFRPPPQGPSGSEVTLYFWVFTLVLEEIRQGFFTDEDTRLVKKFTLYVEDNWNKCDMVAIFLFIAGVTCRMLPWAFEAGRTVLALDFMVFTLRLIHIFAVHKQLGPKIIIVERMMKDVFFFLFFLSVWLVAYGVTTQALLHPHDGRLEWIFRRVLYRPYLQIFGQIPLDEIDEARVNCSLHPLLLEGSPSCPNLYANWVVILLLVTFLLVTNNRVHGGALGLGGGRGQQAAGPGPVCGGPEGLPTTGLPGLERDLPEPLDQKVVTWEVVQKENFLSELEKRRKESQEELLRKAAHRVDVVAKLLGGLREQERRVKRLESQVSYCAALLSSVAESLARGSAYWYSRNSSSGNPPASADHGGALGSREHPEVGQPPSNP
;
A
#
# COMPACT_ATOMS: atom_id res chain seq x y z
N MET A 1 -9.69 19.42 34.86
CA MET A 1 -10.43 18.98 36.06
C MET A 1 -9.47 19.03 37.24
N GLN A 2 -9.95 19.64 38.31
CA GLN A 2 -9.35 20.07 39.58
C GLN A 2 -8.05 19.39 40.09
N ASP A 3 -7.14 20.28 40.53
CA ASP A 3 -6.02 20.04 41.43
C ASP A 3 -6.49 19.47 42.79
N ALA A 4 -5.78 18.45 43.28
CA ALA A 4 -5.86 18.00 44.66
C ALA A 4 -4.47 18.12 45.32
N ARG A 5 -4.25 19.25 46.00
CA ARG A 5 -3.18 19.42 46.99
C ARG A 5 -3.49 18.54 48.20
N SER A 6 -2.59 17.60 48.53
CA SER A 6 -2.55 17.00 49.86
C SER A 6 -1.25 17.40 50.56
N THR A 7 -1.41 18.22 51.59
CA THR A 7 -0.43 18.53 52.61
C THR A 7 -0.20 17.31 53.50
N ARG A 8 1.04 16.86 53.66
CA ARG A 8 1.43 16.01 54.79
C ARG A 8 2.58 16.63 55.57
N THR A 9 2.35 16.59 56.86
CA THR A 9 3.07 17.13 58.02
C THR A 9 4.45 16.51 58.22
N GLY A 10 5.40 17.33 58.70
CA GLY A 10 6.75 16.91 59.05
C GLY A 10 6.81 16.02 60.30
N SER A 11 7.86 15.20 60.35
CA SER A 11 8.46 14.63 61.56
C SER A 11 9.99 14.64 61.38
N PRO A 12 10.77 14.90 62.45
CA PRO A 12 12.20 15.15 62.35
C PRO A 12 13.03 13.88 62.51
N GLY A 13 14.20 13.85 61.87
CA GLY A 13 15.39 13.16 62.39
C GLY A 13 15.49 11.66 62.16
N GLY A 14 16.02 11.28 61.00
CA GLY A 14 16.65 9.98 60.74
C GLY A 14 17.77 10.18 59.73
N ALA A 15 19.00 10.37 60.22
CA ALA A 15 20.18 10.46 59.40
C ALA A 15 20.56 9.06 58.87
N GLY A 16 20.69 8.92 57.56
CA GLY A 16 21.26 7.72 56.94
C GLY A 16 20.48 7.11 55.77
N ASP A 17 19.85 7.92 54.91
CA ASP A 17 19.39 7.43 53.61
C ASP A 17 20.26 7.99 52.49
N THR A 18 20.85 7.07 51.72
CA THR A 18 21.67 7.22 50.52
C THR A 18 20.91 8.00 49.44
N GLN A 19 20.88 9.32 49.59
CA GLN A 19 20.39 10.22 48.56
C GLN A 19 21.41 10.22 47.41
N GLY A 20 21.07 9.56 46.29
CA GLY A 20 21.85 9.66 45.05
C GLY A 20 22.14 11.13 44.71
N PRO A 21 23.28 11.45 44.08
CA PRO A 21 23.70 12.82 43.85
C PRO A 21 22.59 13.57 43.09
N ARG A 22 22.05 14.63 43.71
CA ARG A 22 21.01 15.47 43.09
C ARG A 22 21.59 16.15 41.86
N LEU A 23 21.28 15.62 40.67
CA LEU A 23 21.64 16.19 39.38
C LEU A 23 20.97 17.56 39.21
N GLY A 24 21.73 18.59 38.85
CA GLY A 24 21.18 19.91 38.51
C GLY A 24 20.59 19.86 37.09
N ARG A 25 19.31 20.21 36.92
CA ARG A 25 18.56 20.04 35.67
C ARG A 25 17.83 21.33 35.31
N GLY A 26 17.65 21.59 34.02
CA GLY A 26 16.82 22.70 33.56
C GLY A 26 16.76 22.85 32.04
N GLU A 27 16.07 23.91 31.59
CA GLU A 27 16.05 24.34 30.18
C GLU A 27 16.87 25.62 30.00
N ILE A 28 17.61 25.73 28.91
CA ILE A 28 18.33 26.92 28.46
C ILE A 28 17.58 27.53 27.28
N VAL A 29 17.34 28.84 27.33
CA VAL A 29 16.81 29.63 26.21
C VAL A 29 17.88 30.59 25.73
N PHE A 30 18.34 30.39 24.50
CA PHE A 30 19.33 31.27 23.87
C PHE A 30 18.65 32.54 23.31
N GLY A 31 19.28 33.70 23.51
CA GLY A 31 18.78 34.98 22.96
C GLY A 31 18.93 35.07 21.43
N GLY A 32 17.84 35.35 20.70
CA GLY A 32 17.84 35.51 19.23
C GLY A 32 16.44 35.48 18.59
N SER A 33 16.35 35.76 17.28
CA SER A 33 15.09 35.85 16.51
C SER A 33 14.31 34.52 16.39
N GLY A 34 14.90 33.39 16.78
CA GLY A 34 14.22 32.13 17.01
C GLY A 34 14.45 31.67 18.44
N LYS A 35 13.38 31.47 19.23
CA LYS A 35 13.45 30.97 20.61
C LYS A 35 13.94 29.51 20.62
N LYS A 36 15.25 29.28 20.49
CA LYS A 36 15.86 27.95 20.60
C LYS A 36 15.95 27.57 22.07
N ARG A 37 15.41 26.40 22.41
CA ARG A 37 15.47 25.79 23.74
C ARG A 37 16.40 24.60 23.70
N GLY A 38 17.21 24.42 24.73
CA GLY A 38 17.99 23.21 24.94
C GLY A 38 17.86 22.71 26.36
N LYS A 39 17.80 21.40 26.55
CA LYS A 39 17.77 20.78 27.89
C LYS A 39 19.19 20.58 28.37
N PHE A 40 19.47 20.83 29.64
CA PHE A 40 20.79 20.58 30.22
C PHE A 40 20.70 19.77 31.51
N VAL A 41 21.75 18.97 31.75
CA VAL A 41 21.97 18.26 33.01
C VAL A 41 23.41 18.49 33.47
N ARG A 42 23.58 18.81 34.75
CA ARG A 42 24.87 18.94 35.42
C ARG A 42 25.19 17.66 36.17
N VAL A 43 26.32 17.05 35.85
CA VAL A 43 26.73 15.73 36.33
C VAL A 43 28.13 15.76 36.94
N PRO A 44 28.38 15.03 38.05
CA PRO A 44 29.73 14.84 38.54
C PRO A 44 30.52 13.92 37.60
N SER A 45 31.84 14.08 37.53
CA SER A 45 32.72 13.27 36.65
C SER A 45 32.65 11.77 36.95
N GLY A 46 32.28 11.36 38.16
CA GLY A 46 32.12 9.96 38.59
C GLY A 46 30.75 9.32 38.31
N VAL A 47 29.80 10.00 37.64
CA VAL A 47 28.44 9.48 37.43
C VAL A 47 28.45 8.16 36.64
N ALA A 48 27.54 7.24 36.99
CA ALA A 48 27.34 6.00 36.24
C ALA A 48 26.68 6.28 34.87
N PRO A 49 27.18 5.72 33.76
CA PRO A 49 26.60 5.91 32.43
C PRO A 49 25.14 5.48 32.29
N SER A 50 24.70 4.46 33.03
CA SER A 50 23.31 3.97 33.02
C SER A 50 22.31 5.06 33.39
N VAL A 51 22.60 5.85 34.42
CA VAL A 51 21.76 6.97 34.87
C VAL A 51 21.63 8.04 33.79
N LEU A 52 22.69 8.28 33.02
CA LEU A 52 22.65 9.23 31.90
C LEU A 52 21.80 8.67 30.76
N PHE A 53 21.99 7.41 30.39
CA PHE A 53 21.24 6.78 29.31
C PHE A 53 19.73 6.73 29.60
N ASP A 54 19.35 6.35 30.82
CA ASP A 54 17.95 6.34 31.26
C ASP A 54 17.34 7.75 31.24
N LEU A 55 18.11 8.78 31.62
CA LEU A 55 17.68 10.17 31.55
C LEU A 55 17.45 10.62 30.09
N LEU A 56 18.32 10.24 29.16
CA LEU A 56 18.17 10.55 27.74
C LEU A 56 16.87 9.96 27.16
N LEU A 57 16.55 8.71 27.50
CA LEU A 57 15.38 8.02 26.96
C LEU A 57 14.08 8.36 27.69
N ALA A 58 14.04 8.19 29.02
CA ALA A 58 12.81 8.29 29.81
C ALA A 58 12.41 9.75 30.10
N GLU A 59 13.35 10.62 30.46
CA GLU A 59 13.03 12.00 30.84
C GLU A 59 13.08 12.95 29.64
N TRP A 60 14.10 12.83 28.79
CA TRP A 60 14.23 13.68 27.62
C TRP A 60 13.38 13.22 26.43
N HIS A 61 12.79 12.02 26.52
CA HIS A 61 11.92 11.40 25.51
C HIS A 61 12.61 11.26 24.15
N LEU A 62 13.92 10.97 24.16
CA LEU A 62 14.66 10.71 22.93
C LEU A 62 14.37 9.29 22.44
N PRO A 63 14.17 9.09 21.11
CA PRO A 63 14.11 7.74 20.56
C PRO A 63 15.46 7.05 20.74
N ALA A 64 15.43 5.74 21.01
CA ALA A 64 16.64 4.93 21.08
C ALA A 64 17.41 5.02 19.75
N PRO A 65 18.73 5.26 19.78
CA PRO A 65 19.52 5.43 18.56
C PRO A 65 19.77 4.10 17.87
N ASN A 66 19.72 4.09 16.54
CA ASN A 66 20.16 2.93 15.74
C ASN A 66 21.68 2.93 15.47
N LEU A 67 22.32 4.08 15.70
CA LEU A 67 23.75 4.34 15.51
C LEU A 67 24.15 5.52 16.40
N VAL A 68 25.36 5.50 16.95
CA VAL A 68 25.94 6.68 17.58
C VAL A 68 27.22 7.06 16.83
N VAL A 69 27.27 8.31 16.36
CA VAL A 69 28.47 8.88 15.73
C VAL A 69 29.12 9.84 16.72
N SER A 70 30.29 9.46 17.22
CA SER A 70 31.08 10.23 18.16
C SER A 70 32.14 11.06 17.43
N LEU A 71 31.97 12.38 17.41
CA LEU A 71 32.92 13.30 16.76
C LEU A 71 34.08 13.66 17.69
N VAL A 72 35.29 13.34 17.26
CA VAL A 72 36.53 13.64 17.97
C VAL A 72 37.40 14.51 17.08
N GLY A 73 37.91 15.61 17.63
CA GLY A 73 38.74 16.56 16.89
C GLY A 73 39.24 17.68 17.78
N GLU A 74 39.94 18.63 17.17
CA GLU A 74 40.60 19.72 17.89
C GLU A 74 39.57 20.67 18.54
N GLU A 75 39.74 20.93 19.84
CA GLU A 75 38.89 21.83 20.63
C GLU A 75 39.42 23.28 20.69
N ARG A 76 40.45 23.59 19.88
CA ARG A 76 40.96 24.94 19.64
C ARG A 76 40.37 25.51 18.34
N PRO A 77 40.33 26.84 18.17
CA PRO A 77 39.89 27.43 16.92
C PRO A 77 40.86 27.08 15.78
N PHE A 78 40.38 26.33 14.78
CA PHE A 78 41.13 26.05 13.55
C PHE A 78 40.27 26.32 12.32
N ALA A 79 40.92 26.59 11.18
CA ALA A 79 40.22 26.84 9.91
C ALA A 79 39.94 25.52 9.20
N LEU A 80 38.67 25.12 9.15
CA LEU A 80 38.25 23.91 8.43
C LEU A 80 38.37 24.09 6.91
N LYS A 81 38.95 23.10 6.22
CA LYS A 81 39.01 23.08 4.75
C LYS A 81 37.60 23.11 4.13
N PRO A 82 37.39 23.74 2.96
CA PRO A 82 36.07 23.87 2.35
C PRO A 82 35.38 22.53 2.06
N TRP A 83 36.09 21.54 1.52
CA TRP A 83 35.52 20.22 1.23
C TRP A 83 35.06 19.50 2.50
N LEU A 84 35.84 19.59 3.58
CA LEU A 84 35.55 18.95 4.86
C LEU A 84 34.33 19.60 5.52
N ARG A 85 34.17 20.91 5.37
CA ARG A 85 32.94 21.62 5.77
C ARG A 85 31.71 21.08 5.04
N ASP A 86 31.83 20.80 3.75
CA ASP A 86 30.73 20.26 2.96
C ASP A 86 30.42 18.79 3.31
N VAL A 87 31.43 17.98 3.62
CA VAL A 87 31.26 16.60 4.13
C VAL A 87 30.52 16.59 5.47
N LEU A 88 30.88 17.46 6.42
CA LEU A 88 30.16 17.58 7.69
C LEU A 88 28.76 18.18 7.51
N ARG A 89 28.60 19.18 6.63
CA ARG A 89 27.31 19.84 6.40
C ARG A 89 26.29 18.95 5.71
N LYS A 90 26.71 18.24 4.66
CA LYS A 90 25.82 17.42 3.82
C LYS A 90 25.88 15.96 4.23
N GLY A 91 27.07 15.37 4.26
CA GLY A 91 27.27 13.94 4.50
C GLY A 91 26.85 13.51 5.90
N LEU A 92 27.41 14.12 6.94
CA LEU A 92 27.14 13.70 8.33
C LEU A 92 25.68 13.90 8.72
N VAL A 93 25.09 15.04 8.35
CA VAL A 93 23.69 15.33 8.71
C VAL A 93 22.73 14.42 7.94
N LYS A 94 23.03 14.13 6.66
CA LYS A 94 22.28 13.13 5.87
C LYS A 94 22.38 11.75 6.52
N ALA A 95 23.58 11.32 6.90
CA ALA A 95 23.82 10.04 7.57
C ALA A 95 23.04 9.91 8.89
N ALA A 96 23.08 10.95 9.72
CA ALA A 96 22.37 10.95 11.00
C ALA A 96 20.85 10.97 10.83
N GLN A 97 20.34 11.66 9.81
CA GLN A 97 18.91 11.71 9.52
C GLN A 97 18.38 10.38 8.96
N SER A 98 19.11 9.75 8.03
CA SER A 98 18.67 8.51 7.38
C SER A 98 18.66 7.32 8.35
N THR A 99 19.69 7.22 9.20
CA THR A 99 19.83 6.12 10.17
C THR A 99 19.10 6.37 11.48
N GLY A 100 18.78 7.63 11.81
CA GLY A 100 18.32 8.01 13.14
C GLY A 100 19.44 8.00 14.18
N ALA A 101 20.65 8.38 13.77
CA ALA A 101 21.83 8.36 14.65
C ALA A 101 21.85 9.52 15.65
N TRP A 102 22.45 9.29 16.81
CA TRP A 102 22.86 10.36 17.71
C TRP A 102 24.25 10.88 17.33
N ILE A 103 24.39 12.19 17.30
CA ILE A 103 25.69 12.85 17.13
C ILE A 103 26.18 13.29 18.51
N LEU A 104 27.27 12.65 18.99
CA LEU A 104 27.97 13.09 20.20
C LEU A 104 29.09 14.06 19.81
N THR A 105 29.10 15.25 20.41
CA THR A 105 30.13 16.26 20.15
C THR A 105 30.37 17.14 21.38
N SER A 106 31.31 18.07 21.30
CA SER A 106 31.56 19.04 22.39
C SER A 106 30.44 20.07 22.43
N ALA A 107 29.97 20.45 23.63
CA ALA A 107 28.92 21.48 23.76
C ALA A 107 29.42 22.92 23.53
N LEU A 108 30.73 23.11 23.43
CA LEU A 108 31.36 24.42 23.32
C LEU A 108 31.36 24.91 21.87
N ARG A 109 31.16 26.21 21.67
CA ARG A 109 31.15 26.85 20.34
C ARG A 109 32.57 27.12 19.80
N VAL A 110 33.47 26.14 19.87
CA VAL A 110 34.88 26.23 19.43
C VAL A 110 35.29 24.99 18.63
N GLY A 111 36.27 25.14 17.74
CA GLY A 111 36.86 24.05 16.98
C GLY A 111 35.83 23.32 16.10
N LEU A 112 35.90 21.99 16.09
CA LEU A 112 35.03 21.12 15.29
C LEU A 112 33.55 21.27 15.65
N ALA A 113 33.22 21.37 16.94
CA ALA A 113 31.84 21.43 17.42
C ALA A 113 31.05 22.62 16.85
N ARG A 114 31.71 23.78 16.66
CA ARG A 114 31.12 24.95 16.01
C ARG A 114 30.63 24.63 14.59
N TYR A 115 31.42 23.90 13.80
CA TYR A 115 31.07 23.56 12.42
C TYR A 115 29.94 22.53 12.36
N VAL A 116 29.91 21.59 13.30
CA VAL A 116 28.85 20.59 13.45
C VAL A 116 27.53 21.27 13.85
N GLY A 117 27.56 22.20 14.80
CA GLY A 117 26.40 23.00 15.16
C GLY A 117 25.85 23.82 13.98
N GLN A 118 26.74 24.40 13.17
CA GLN A 118 26.34 25.09 11.94
C GLN A 118 25.69 24.14 10.92
N ALA A 119 26.26 22.94 10.73
CA ALA A 119 25.71 21.91 9.85
C ALA A 119 24.28 21.50 10.26
N VAL A 120 24.07 21.20 11.54
CA VAL A 120 22.76 20.82 12.09
C VAL A 120 21.75 21.96 11.94
N ARG A 121 22.16 23.21 12.16
CA ARG A 121 21.30 24.38 11.94
C ARG A 121 20.91 24.55 10.47
N ASP A 122 21.89 24.51 9.57
CA ASP A 122 21.66 24.73 8.14
C ASP A 122 20.68 23.67 7.59
N HIS A 123 20.79 22.41 8.06
CA HIS A 123 19.81 21.36 7.75
C HIS A 123 18.45 21.62 8.38
N SER A 124 18.39 21.99 9.66
CA SER A 124 17.12 22.30 10.33
C SER A 124 16.35 23.46 9.67
N LEU A 125 17.05 24.38 8.99
CA LEU A 125 16.45 25.45 8.21
C LEU A 125 16.03 25.01 6.80
N ALA A 126 16.75 24.05 6.21
CA ALA A 126 16.48 23.54 4.86
C ALA A 126 15.45 22.41 4.82
N SER A 127 15.33 21.61 5.89
CA SER A 127 14.44 20.45 5.96
C SER A 127 13.01 20.87 6.28
N THR A 128 12.05 20.39 5.48
CA THR A 128 10.61 20.57 5.68
C THR A 128 9.98 19.46 6.53
N SER A 129 10.73 18.40 6.88
CA SER A 129 10.22 17.24 7.60
C SER A 129 10.28 17.42 9.12
N THR A 130 9.15 17.27 9.79
CA THR A 130 9.04 17.31 11.25
C THR A 130 9.35 15.97 11.93
N LYS A 131 9.36 14.86 11.19
CA LYS A 131 9.45 13.49 11.73
C LYS A 131 10.87 12.99 12.00
N ALA A 132 11.88 13.51 11.31
CA ALA A 132 13.27 13.06 11.44
C ALA A 132 14.17 14.25 11.77
N ARG A 133 14.14 14.70 13.03
CA ARG A 133 15.07 15.73 13.52
C ARG A 133 16.37 15.08 13.96
N VAL A 134 17.49 15.66 13.53
CA VAL A 134 18.82 15.21 13.92
C VAL A 134 19.06 15.54 15.40
N VAL A 135 19.46 14.53 16.17
CA VAL A 135 19.73 14.65 17.60
C VAL A 135 21.24 14.86 17.80
N ALA A 136 21.62 16.06 18.23
CA ALA A 136 23.00 16.40 18.57
C ALA A 136 23.10 16.65 20.08
N ILE A 137 23.91 15.83 20.76
CA ILE A 137 24.13 15.88 22.20
C ILE A 137 25.54 16.45 22.44
N GLY A 138 25.59 17.60 23.11
CA GLY A 138 26.82 18.27 23.48
C GLY A 138 27.30 17.84 24.87
N ILE A 139 28.56 17.41 25.00
CA ILE A 139 29.20 17.12 26.28
C ILE A 139 30.31 18.16 26.50
N ALA A 140 30.34 18.83 27.66
CA ALA A 140 31.42 19.76 27.99
C ALA A 140 31.71 19.84 29.49
N SER A 141 32.95 20.21 29.83
CA SER A 141 33.31 20.55 31.20
C SER A 141 32.84 21.96 31.58
N LEU A 142 32.20 22.09 32.74
CA LEU A 142 31.76 23.35 33.32
C LEU A 142 32.95 24.30 33.61
N GLY A 143 34.15 23.74 33.81
CA GLY A 143 35.38 24.49 34.03
C GLY A 143 35.83 25.32 32.81
N ARG A 144 35.38 24.96 31.61
CA ARG A 144 35.74 25.63 30.34
C ARG A 144 34.64 26.54 29.78
N MET A 145 33.51 26.66 30.50
CA MET A 145 32.35 27.43 30.06
C MET A 145 32.40 28.88 30.56
N LEU A 146 32.12 29.84 29.68
CA LEU A 146 32.16 31.27 30.00
C LEU A 146 31.11 31.67 31.06
N HIS A 147 29.82 31.43 30.81
CA HIS A 147 28.72 31.86 31.67
C HIS A 147 28.30 30.83 32.73
N ARG A 148 29.27 30.16 33.39
CA ARG A 148 28.97 29.06 34.34
C ARG A 148 28.07 29.44 35.50
N ARG A 149 28.22 30.66 36.01
CA ARG A 149 27.47 31.17 37.18
C ARG A 149 25.95 31.24 36.96
N LEU A 150 25.50 31.35 35.71
CA LEU A 150 24.08 31.36 35.35
C LEU A 150 23.42 29.99 35.55
N LEU A 151 24.19 28.92 35.45
CA LEU A 151 23.70 27.55 35.59
C LEU A 151 23.76 27.05 37.05
N ASP A 152 24.54 27.70 37.91
CA ASP A 152 24.67 27.34 39.33
C ASP A 152 23.37 27.59 40.13
N HIS A 153 22.52 28.50 39.68
CA HIS A 153 21.28 28.92 40.36
C HIS A 153 20.02 28.27 39.78
N ALA A 154 20.17 27.41 38.77
CA ALA A 154 19.08 26.76 38.06
C ALA A 154 18.59 25.53 38.83
N GLN A 155 17.86 25.77 39.92
CA GLN A 155 17.22 24.72 40.70
C GLN A 155 15.70 24.95 40.66
N GLY A 156 15.08 24.63 39.53
CA GLY A 156 13.63 24.74 39.30
C GLY A 156 13.25 24.70 37.81
N ASP A 157 11.99 24.39 37.50
CA ASP A 157 11.38 24.26 36.15
C ASP A 157 11.41 25.55 35.28
N GLY A 158 12.10 26.60 35.71
CA GLY A 158 12.20 27.88 34.99
C GLY A 158 13.29 27.85 33.92
N PRO A 159 13.05 28.37 32.70
CA PRO A 159 14.07 28.46 31.66
C PRO A 159 15.17 29.46 32.03
N VAL A 160 16.43 29.06 31.92
CA VAL A 160 17.60 29.91 32.10
C VAL A 160 17.89 30.66 30.81
N HIS A 161 17.88 31.99 30.85
CA HIS A 161 18.24 32.82 29.70
C HIS A 161 19.76 32.89 29.54
N TYR A 162 20.27 32.37 28.41
CA TYR A 162 21.70 32.39 28.08
C TYR A 162 21.98 33.49 27.04
N PRO A 163 22.86 34.47 27.35
CA PRO A 163 23.16 35.55 26.43
C PRO A 163 23.90 35.04 25.19
N LEU A 164 23.62 35.63 24.03
CA LEU A 164 24.34 35.33 22.79
C LEU A 164 25.56 36.24 22.70
N ASP A 165 26.75 35.69 22.95
CA ASP A 165 28.00 36.43 22.70
C ASP A 165 28.43 36.23 21.25
N GLU A 166 28.39 37.32 20.47
CA GLU A 166 28.91 37.40 19.09
C GLU A 166 30.40 37.80 19.04
N GLY A 167 30.99 38.18 20.18
CA GLY A 167 32.37 38.64 20.28
C GLY A 167 33.39 37.49 20.33
N GLY A 168 34.44 37.57 19.53
CA GLY A 168 35.60 36.69 19.57
C GLY A 168 36.39 36.83 20.87
N SER A 169 35.95 36.17 21.94
CA SER A 169 36.70 36.09 23.19
C SER A 169 37.93 35.21 22.99
N GLN A 170 39.10 35.83 22.80
CA GLN A 170 40.43 35.20 22.85
C GLN A 170 40.80 34.81 24.30
N GLY A 171 39.90 34.15 25.01
CA GLY A 171 40.11 33.63 26.37
C GLY A 171 40.06 32.09 26.42
N PRO A 172 40.54 31.46 27.50
CA PRO A 172 40.50 30.00 27.66
C PRO A 172 39.07 29.45 27.87
N LEU A 173 38.09 30.31 28.12
CA LEU A 173 36.69 29.96 28.33
C LEU A 173 35.88 30.21 27.06
N SER A 174 34.98 29.27 26.76
CA SER A 174 34.16 29.27 25.54
C SER A 174 32.65 29.29 25.87
N PRO A 175 31.81 29.95 25.05
CA PRO A 175 30.36 29.90 25.21
C PRO A 175 29.79 28.56 24.73
N LEU A 176 28.59 28.21 25.20
CA LEU A 176 27.83 27.07 24.69
C LEU A 176 27.34 27.32 23.26
N ASP A 177 27.29 26.27 22.45
CA ASP A 177 26.74 26.34 21.11
C ASP A 177 25.20 26.27 21.14
N ASN A 178 24.56 27.27 20.54
CA ASN A 178 23.10 27.42 20.47
C ASN A 178 22.41 26.49 19.45
N ASN A 179 23.15 25.64 18.73
CA ASN A 179 22.61 24.75 17.71
C ASN A 179 22.41 23.30 18.17
N HIS A 180 22.82 22.97 19.40
CA HIS A 180 22.55 21.67 20.01
C HIS A 180 21.21 21.67 20.75
N SER A 181 20.58 20.49 20.86
CA SER A 181 19.29 20.33 21.55
C SER A 181 19.45 19.87 23.00
N HIS A 182 20.53 19.16 23.31
CA HIS A 182 20.77 18.55 24.62
C HIS A 182 22.21 18.77 25.08
N PHE A 183 22.39 19.06 26.38
CA PHE A 183 23.67 19.40 26.98
C PHE A 183 23.96 18.57 28.24
N ILE A 184 25.10 17.89 28.25
CA ILE A 184 25.63 17.17 29.42
C ILE A 184 26.85 17.96 29.92
N LEU A 185 26.70 18.56 31.10
CA LEU A 185 27.71 19.45 31.68
C LEU A 185 28.42 18.76 32.84
N VAL A 186 29.71 18.48 32.66
CA VAL A 186 30.53 17.76 33.62
C VAL A 186 31.16 18.72 34.61
N GLU A 187 30.95 18.49 35.90
CA GLU A 187 31.61 19.26 36.96
C GLU A 187 33.12 18.94 36.99
N PRO A 188 34.00 19.95 37.11
CA PRO A 188 35.42 19.72 37.21
C PRO A 188 35.77 19.06 38.55
N GLY A 189 36.51 17.96 38.51
CA GLY A 189 37.06 17.27 39.67
C GLY A 189 38.31 17.95 40.23
N ALA A 190 38.99 17.25 41.15
CA ALA A 190 40.15 17.78 41.84
C ALA A 190 41.30 18.13 40.86
N PRO A 191 42.01 19.25 41.07
CA PRO A 191 43.08 19.68 40.17
C PRO A 191 44.18 18.61 40.08
N GLY A 192 44.47 18.15 38.86
CA GLY A 192 45.54 17.19 38.58
C GLY A 192 45.10 15.83 37.99
N LYS A 193 43.80 15.52 37.95
CA LYS A 193 43.27 14.41 37.12
C LYS A 193 43.18 14.85 35.66
N GLY A 194 43.43 13.93 34.72
CA GLY A 194 43.43 14.16 33.27
C GLY A 194 42.07 14.64 32.72
N ASP A 195 41.88 14.55 31.41
CA ASP A 195 40.72 15.15 30.72
C ASP A 195 39.38 14.44 31.07
N GLU A 196 38.79 14.83 32.20
CA GLU A 196 37.59 14.23 32.79
C GLU A 196 36.36 14.13 31.86
N PRO A 197 36.03 15.12 30.99
CA PRO A 197 34.91 14.97 30.06
C PRO A 197 35.17 13.91 28.99
N ALA A 198 36.43 13.69 28.59
CA ALA A 198 36.79 12.63 27.66
C ALA A 198 36.57 11.25 28.27
N GLU A 199 36.87 11.09 29.57
CA GLU A 199 36.68 9.83 30.30
C GLU A 199 35.21 9.47 30.52
N LEU A 200 34.38 10.45 30.88
CA LEU A 200 32.93 10.21 30.99
C LEU A 200 32.35 9.81 29.63
N ARG A 201 32.80 10.49 28.56
CA ARG A 201 32.33 10.23 27.21
C ARG A 201 32.72 8.82 26.72
N LEU A 202 33.94 8.36 26.99
CA LEU A 202 34.39 7.00 26.66
C LEU A 202 33.56 5.93 27.40
N ARG A 203 33.28 6.13 28.70
CA ARG A 203 32.43 5.21 29.48
C ARG A 203 30.98 5.21 29.00
N LEU A 204 30.47 6.36 28.57
CA LEU A 204 29.13 6.47 28.00
C LEU A 204 29.04 5.78 26.63
N GLU A 205 30.02 6.00 25.75
CA GLU A 205 30.13 5.33 24.45
C GLU A 205 30.12 3.81 24.60
N LYS A 206 30.95 3.27 25.49
CA LYS A 206 30.97 1.84 25.81
C LYS A 206 29.63 1.32 26.36
N TYR A 207 29.03 2.07 27.29
CA TYR A 207 27.75 1.64 27.86
C TYR A 207 26.66 1.58 26.79
N ILE A 208 26.63 2.54 25.86
CA ILE A 208 25.67 2.57 24.75
C ILE A 208 25.91 1.41 23.79
N SER A 209 27.16 1.05 23.50
CA SER A 209 27.44 -0.09 22.59
C SER A 209 26.92 -1.41 23.14
N GLU A 210 26.93 -1.58 24.47
CA GLU A 210 26.40 -2.77 25.14
C GLU A 210 24.85 -2.78 25.23
N GLN A 211 24.18 -1.68 24.86
CA GLN A 211 22.71 -1.62 24.84
C GLN A 211 22.15 -2.19 23.54
N ARG A 212 20.92 -2.68 23.63
CA ARG A 212 20.21 -3.23 22.47
C ARG A 212 19.28 -2.21 21.83
N THR A 213 19.23 -2.22 20.51
CA THR A 213 18.31 -1.40 19.72
C THR A 213 16.85 -1.77 20.02
N GLY A 214 15.95 -0.79 19.96
CA GLY A 214 14.50 -1.00 20.09
C GLY A 214 13.83 -1.45 18.78
N TYR A 215 14.60 -1.98 17.83
CA TYR A 215 14.08 -2.41 16.53
C TYR A 215 13.18 -3.63 16.74
N GLY A 216 11.94 -3.56 16.23
CA GLY A 216 10.85 -4.50 16.53
C GLY A 216 10.95 -5.89 15.90
N GLY A 217 12.17 -6.43 15.76
CA GLY A 217 12.45 -7.80 15.34
C GLY A 217 12.63 -8.75 16.53
N THR A 218 12.70 -10.05 16.27
CA THR A 218 13.04 -11.06 17.31
C THR A 218 14.49 -11.00 17.75
N SER A 219 15.36 -10.39 16.94
CA SER A 219 16.78 -10.31 17.20
C SER A 219 17.15 -8.87 17.59
N SER A 220 17.66 -8.72 18.80
CA SER A 220 18.03 -7.44 19.38
C SER A 220 19.51 -7.17 19.10
N ILE A 221 19.81 -6.27 18.16
CA ILE A 221 21.17 -5.90 17.77
C ILE A 221 21.74 -4.90 18.78
N GLU A 222 23.02 -5.04 19.11
CA GLU A 222 23.78 -4.04 19.88
C GLU A 222 23.89 -2.72 19.09
N ILE A 223 23.88 -1.58 19.79
CA ILE A 223 23.94 -0.27 19.13
C ILE A 223 25.37 -0.01 18.64
N PRO A 224 25.64 0.09 17.33
CA PRO A 224 26.98 0.40 16.87
C PRO A 224 27.36 1.83 17.26
N VAL A 225 28.58 2.00 17.77
CA VAL A 225 29.17 3.29 18.11
C VAL A 225 30.41 3.49 17.24
N LEU A 226 30.39 4.52 16.38
CA LEU A 226 31.51 4.85 15.49
C LEU A 226 32.15 6.17 15.93
N CYS A 227 33.47 6.17 16.10
CA CYS A 227 34.25 7.38 16.35
C CYS A 227 34.74 7.98 15.02
N LEU A 228 34.37 9.23 14.72
CA LEU A 228 34.86 9.98 13.56
C LEU A 228 35.96 10.95 13.99
N LEU A 229 37.17 10.74 13.49
CA LEU A 229 38.33 11.60 13.75
C LEU A 229 38.48 12.65 12.64
N VAL A 230 38.39 13.92 13.03
CA VAL A 230 38.55 15.07 12.13
C VAL A 230 39.55 16.05 12.72
N ASN A 231 40.72 16.16 12.09
CA ASN A 231 41.88 16.79 12.72
C ASN A 231 42.14 16.14 14.11
N GLY A 232 43.00 16.71 14.94
CA GLY A 232 43.19 16.22 16.31
C GLY A 232 44.49 16.70 16.89
N ASP A 233 44.49 16.92 18.20
CA ASP A 233 45.68 17.24 18.98
C ASP A 233 46.34 15.95 19.51
N PRO A 234 47.63 15.99 19.88
CA PRO A 234 48.33 14.79 20.36
C PRO A 234 47.68 14.12 21.58
N SER A 235 46.92 14.87 22.41
CA SER A 235 46.18 14.31 23.56
C SER A 235 45.07 13.35 23.13
N THR A 236 44.53 13.52 21.91
CA THR A 236 43.52 12.63 21.34
C THR A 236 44.03 11.19 21.15
N LEU A 237 45.35 10.96 21.02
CA LEU A 237 45.91 9.61 20.86
C LEU A 237 45.69 8.72 22.09
N GLU A 238 45.75 9.29 23.29
CA GLU A 238 45.46 8.56 24.53
C GLU A 238 44.01 8.09 24.56
N ARG A 239 43.09 8.93 24.09
CA ARG A 239 41.68 8.57 23.92
C ARG A 239 41.48 7.48 22.87
N ILE A 240 42.15 7.57 21.72
CA ILE A 240 42.04 6.58 20.64
C ILE A 240 42.52 5.21 21.14
N SER A 241 43.70 5.15 21.77
CA SER A 241 44.25 3.89 22.31
C SER A 241 43.26 3.20 23.26
N ARG A 242 42.66 3.96 24.19
CA ARG A 242 41.69 3.42 25.14
C ARG A 242 40.37 3.00 24.50
N ALA A 243 39.92 3.69 23.45
CA ALA A 243 38.70 3.31 22.72
C ALA A 243 38.91 2.05 21.87
N VAL A 244 40.09 1.89 21.27
CA VAL A 244 40.46 0.69 20.50
C VAL A 244 40.52 -0.55 21.40
N GLU A 245 40.99 -0.42 22.65
CA GLU A 245 40.93 -1.49 23.67
C GLU A 245 39.49 -1.95 23.99
N HIS A 246 38.49 -1.10 23.77
CA HIS A 246 37.07 -1.42 23.92
C HIS A 246 36.41 -1.85 22.59
N ALA A 247 37.21 -2.22 21.59
CA ALA A 247 36.75 -2.64 20.26
C ALA A 247 35.88 -1.59 19.53
N THR A 248 36.03 -0.29 19.85
CA THR A 248 35.26 0.76 19.19
C THR A 248 35.86 1.09 17.82
N PRO A 249 35.08 1.07 16.73
CA PRO A 249 35.56 1.39 15.39
C PRO A 249 35.85 2.89 15.20
N TRP A 250 36.90 3.17 14.42
CA TRP A 250 37.36 4.53 14.10
C TRP A 250 37.35 4.78 12.59
N LEU A 251 36.67 5.85 12.18
CA LEU A 251 36.73 6.41 10.83
C LEU A 251 37.64 7.64 10.84
N ILE A 252 38.74 7.57 10.11
CA ILE A 252 39.78 8.59 10.03
C ILE A 252 39.67 9.30 8.68
N LEU A 253 39.43 10.61 8.70
CA LEU A 253 39.37 11.41 7.49
C LEU A 253 40.78 11.88 7.10
N ALA A 254 41.36 11.23 6.10
CA ALA A 254 42.66 11.61 5.56
C ALA A 254 42.59 13.00 4.91
N GLY A 255 43.65 13.78 5.10
CA GLY A 255 43.74 15.17 4.63
C GLY A 255 43.00 16.17 5.52
N SER A 256 42.46 15.77 6.66
CA SER A 256 41.81 16.68 7.61
C SER A 256 42.79 17.45 8.51
N GLY A 257 44.03 16.99 8.63
CA GLY A 257 45.11 17.62 9.41
C GLY A 257 45.44 16.91 10.73
N GLY A 258 46.47 17.41 11.42
CA GLY A 258 46.85 16.98 12.78
C GLY A 258 47.08 15.48 12.93
N VAL A 259 46.56 14.89 14.01
CA VAL A 259 46.70 13.45 14.31
C VAL A 259 46.04 12.54 13.27
N ALA A 260 44.95 12.99 12.63
CA ALA A 260 44.26 12.20 11.61
C ALA A 260 45.17 11.88 10.41
N ASP A 261 45.95 12.86 9.96
CA ASP A 261 46.90 12.69 8.85
C ASP A 261 48.13 11.85 9.26
N VAL A 262 48.56 11.97 10.52
CA VAL A 262 49.63 11.12 11.08
C VAL A 262 49.19 9.66 11.06
N LEU A 263 47.97 9.35 11.53
CA LEU A 263 47.42 8.00 11.49
C LEU A 263 47.21 7.52 10.04
N ALA A 264 46.66 8.35 9.16
CA ALA A 264 46.45 7.98 7.76
C ALA A 264 47.77 7.61 7.04
N ALA A 265 48.86 8.33 7.30
CA ALA A 265 50.18 8.01 6.76
C ALA A 265 50.75 6.70 7.32
N LEU A 266 50.54 6.45 8.61
CA LEU A 266 51.08 5.28 9.31
C LEU A 266 50.29 3.99 9.05
N VAL A 267 48.96 4.08 8.88
CA VAL A 267 48.09 2.93 8.55
C VAL A 267 48.54 2.21 7.28
N ASN A 268 49.08 2.95 6.32
CA ASN A 268 49.62 2.38 5.08
C ASN A 268 51.03 1.77 5.23
N GLN A 269 51.73 1.99 6.36
CA GLN A 269 53.11 1.53 6.61
C GLN A 269 53.33 1.02 8.06
N PRO A 270 52.61 -0.03 8.51
CA PRO A 270 52.67 -0.52 9.89
C PRO A 270 54.05 -1.06 10.32
N GLN A 271 54.86 -1.54 9.37
CA GLN A 271 56.07 -2.33 9.65
C GLN A 271 57.32 -1.49 9.99
N LEU A 272 57.24 -0.15 9.85
CA LEU A 272 58.38 0.78 9.99
C LEU A 272 58.25 1.74 11.19
N LEU A 273 57.32 1.48 12.11
CA LEU A 273 56.98 2.36 13.21
C LEU A 273 58.10 2.44 14.27
N ALA A 274 59.05 3.35 14.04
CA ALA A 274 60.10 3.76 14.98
C ALA A 274 59.83 5.17 15.53
N PRO A 275 60.33 5.53 16.73
CA PRO A 275 60.17 6.86 17.32
C PRO A 275 60.66 7.98 16.40
N GLN A 276 61.68 7.71 15.58
CA GLN A 276 62.24 8.64 14.60
C GLN A 276 61.27 8.95 13.44
N LEU A 277 60.48 7.95 13.01
CA LEU A 277 59.47 8.14 11.97
C LEU A 277 58.27 8.91 12.54
N ALA A 278 57.84 8.57 13.76
CA ALA A 278 56.78 9.30 14.45
C ALA A 278 57.18 10.77 14.67
N GLU A 279 58.39 11.03 15.17
CA GLU A 279 58.93 12.39 15.32
C GLU A 279 58.90 13.18 14.01
N LYS A 280 59.31 12.54 12.90
CA LYS A 280 59.27 13.16 11.57
C LYS A 280 57.83 13.51 11.17
N GLN A 281 56.88 12.60 11.37
CA GLN A 281 55.46 12.86 11.05
C GLN A 281 54.86 13.98 11.92
N PHE A 282 55.12 13.96 13.23
CA PHE A 282 54.64 15.03 14.13
C PHE A 282 55.25 16.39 13.78
N ARG A 283 56.55 16.45 13.46
CA ARG A 283 57.22 17.69 13.06
C ARG A 283 56.70 18.23 11.74
N GLU A 284 56.39 17.35 10.78
CA GLU A 284 55.83 17.74 9.49
C GLU A 284 54.38 18.25 9.61
N LYS A 285 53.55 17.59 10.43
CA LYS A 285 52.12 17.90 10.55
C LYS A 285 51.80 18.98 11.60
N PHE A 286 52.68 19.21 12.58
CA PHE A 286 52.57 20.27 13.59
C PHE A 286 53.81 21.18 13.58
N PRO A 287 54.00 22.01 12.53
CA PRO A 287 55.18 22.86 12.40
C PRO A 287 55.27 23.99 13.45
N SER A 288 54.17 24.32 14.12
CA SER A 288 54.08 25.39 15.12
C SER A 288 54.31 24.92 16.56
N GLU A 289 54.34 23.61 16.83
CA GLU A 289 54.49 23.05 18.17
C GLU A 289 55.82 22.29 18.31
N HIS A 290 56.52 22.49 19.42
CA HIS A 290 57.76 21.77 19.73
C HIS A 290 57.46 20.71 20.79
N PHE A 291 57.66 19.44 20.45
CA PHE A 291 57.37 18.32 21.33
C PHE A 291 58.61 17.84 22.08
N SER A 292 58.42 17.41 23.33
CA SER A 292 59.50 16.76 24.08
C SER A 292 59.76 15.36 23.52
N TRP A 293 61.00 14.89 23.62
CA TRP A 293 61.34 13.53 23.19
C TRP A 293 60.59 12.46 24.01
N GLU A 294 60.34 12.72 25.28
CA GLU A 294 59.57 11.84 26.17
C GLU A 294 58.11 11.68 25.69
N ASP A 295 57.46 12.76 25.27
CA ASP A 295 56.11 12.73 24.71
C ASP A 295 56.07 11.97 23.38
N VAL A 296 57.07 12.17 22.51
CA VAL A 296 57.16 11.45 21.23
C VAL A 296 57.32 9.94 21.45
N VAL A 297 58.15 9.53 22.41
CA VAL A 297 58.30 8.11 22.78
C VAL A 297 56.98 7.55 23.33
N ARG A 298 56.30 8.31 24.20
CA ARG A 298 54.97 7.92 24.74
C ARG A 298 53.94 7.75 23.63
N TRP A 299 53.82 8.72 22.73
CA TRP A 299 52.88 8.67 21.61
C TRP A 299 53.22 7.57 20.60
N THR A 300 54.50 7.29 20.38
CA THR A 300 54.92 6.16 19.53
C THR A 300 54.44 4.84 20.10
N GLY A 301 54.52 4.65 21.43
CA GLY A 301 53.97 3.46 22.09
C GLY A 301 52.46 3.34 21.92
N LEU A 302 51.72 4.45 22.06
CA LEU A 302 50.26 4.47 21.83
C LEU A 302 49.91 4.16 20.37
N LEU A 303 50.66 4.70 19.41
CA LEU A 303 50.47 4.43 17.98
C LEU A 303 50.69 2.95 17.66
N GLN A 304 51.69 2.30 18.25
CA GLN A 304 51.91 0.86 18.08
C GLN A 304 50.72 0.04 18.61
N THR A 305 50.17 0.39 19.77
CA THR A 305 48.95 -0.25 20.31
C THR A 305 47.76 -0.09 19.36
N ILE A 306 47.54 1.12 18.84
CA ILE A 306 46.44 1.40 17.90
C ILE A 306 46.61 0.59 16.61
N MET A 307 47.83 0.54 16.06
CA MET A 307 48.14 -0.15 14.81
C MET A 307 48.07 -1.68 14.90
N SER A 308 48.07 -2.26 16.11
CA SER A 308 47.85 -3.69 16.30
C SER A 308 46.43 -4.16 15.97
N HIS A 309 45.46 -3.25 15.83
CA HIS A 309 44.05 -3.55 15.51
C HIS A 309 43.60 -2.91 14.19
N PRO A 310 44.14 -3.32 13.03
CA PRO A 310 43.87 -2.67 11.74
C PRO A 310 42.43 -2.82 11.23
N HIS A 311 41.69 -3.81 11.72
CA HIS A 311 40.29 -4.04 11.35
C HIS A 311 39.36 -2.95 11.89
N LEU A 312 39.68 -2.35 13.05
CA LEU A 312 38.89 -1.26 13.66
C LEU A 312 39.18 0.11 13.04
N LEU A 313 40.25 0.25 12.26
CA LEU A 313 40.68 1.51 11.67
C LEU A 313 40.27 1.56 10.18
N THR A 314 39.45 2.55 9.84
CA THR A 314 39.08 2.83 8.45
C THR A 314 39.57 4.21 8.08
N VAL A 315 40.50 4.29 7.12
CA VAL A 315 41.01 5.55 6.59
C VAL A 315 40.32 5.81 5.26
N HIS A 316 39.75 7.00 5.09
CA HIS A 316 39.10 7.38 3.83
C HIS A 316 39.60 8.76 3.37
N ASP A 317 39.96 8.83 2.09
CA ASP A 317 40.45 10.05 1.43
C ASP A 317 39.40 10.58 0.43
N PHE A 318 38.66 11.58 0.87
CA PHE A 318 37.63 12.24 0.04
C PHE A 318 38.21 13.05 -1.13
N GLU A 319 39.51 13.39 -1.13
CA GLU A 319 40.14 14.10 -2.25
C GLU A 319 40.50 13.15 -3.41
N GLN A 320 40.71 11.85 -3.13
CA GLN A 320 41.03 10.82 -4.12
C GLN A 320 39.82 9.96 -4.52
N GLU A 321 38.94 9.61 -3.56
CA GLU A 321 37.82 8.67 -3.72
C GLU A 321 36.45 9.35 -3.80
N GLY A 322 36.39 10.64 -4.18
CA GLY A 322 35.25 11.57 -4.03
C GLY A 322 33.90 11.22 -4.70
N SER A 323 33.67 9.97 -5.07
CA SER A 323 32.39 9.39 -5.48
C SER A 323 31.50 9.02 -4.30
N GLU A 324 32.08 8.59 -3.16
CA GLU A 324 31.31 7.99 -2.06
C GLU A 324 30.77 9.03 -1.06
N GLU A 325 29.51 8.87 -0.66
CA GLU A 325 28.89 9.69 0.37
C GLU A 325 29.30 9.19 1.77
N LEU A 326 29.38 10.11 2.75
CA LEU A 326 29.88 9.78 4.10
C LEU A 326 29.04 8.70 4.81
N ASP A 327 27.73 8.62 4.54
CA ASP A 327 26.85 7.59 5.10
C ASP A 327 27.24 6.18 4.64
N THR A 328 27.59 6.01 3.38
CA THR A 328 28.14 4.76 2.83
C THR A 328 29.48 4.42 3.45
N VAL A 329 30.36 5.41 3.65
CA VAL A 329 31.68 5.21 4.26
C VAL A 329 31.58 4.81 5.73
N ILE A 330 30.66 5.42 6.49
CA ILE A 330 30.33 5.06 7.88
C ILE A 330 29.91 3.59 7.96
N LEU A 331 29.03 3.17 7.04
CA LEU A 331 28.56 1.79 6.94
C LEU A 331 29.71 0.83 6.62
N LYS A 332 30.52 1.12 5.60
CA LYS A 332 31.70 0.32 5.26
C LYS A 332 32.68 0.20 6.41
N ALA A 333 32.89 1.28 7.17
CA ALA A 333 33.77 1.27 8.34
C ALA A 333 33.25 0.34 9.45
N LEU A 334 31.95 0.33 9.68
CA LEU A 334 31.31 -0.55 10.67
C LEU A 334 31.33 -2.01 10.24
N VAL A 335 30.97 -2.29 8.99
CA VAL A 335 31.09 -3.63 8.37
C VAL A 335 32.53 -4.12 8.47
N LYS A 336 33.52 -3.31 8.07
CA LYS A 336 34.95 -3.67 8.18
C LYS A 336 35.38 -3.98 9.62
N ALA A 337 34.88 -3.23 10.59
CA ALA A 337 35.22 -3.45 11.99
C ALA A 337 34.64 -4.75 12.55
N CYS A 338 33.50 -5.21 12.02
CA CYS A 338 32.88 -6.48 12.36
C CYS A 338 33.54 -7.70 11.69
N LYS A 339 34.37 -7.51 10.64
CA LYS A 339 35.14 -8.58 9.97
C LYS A 339 36.21 -9.19 10.88
N SER A 340 35.83 -10.05 11.82
CA SER A 340 36.73 -11.06 12.37
C SER A 340 37.12 -12.04 11.26
N HIS A 341 38.36 -12.56 11.26
CA HIS A 341 38.99 -13.32 10.17
C HIS A 341 38.38 -14.69 9.80
N SER A 342 37.06 -14.80 9.70
CA SER A 342 36.30 -16.03 9.43
C SER A 342 35.47 -15.89 8.15
N GLN A 343 35.34 -17.00 7.40
CA GLN A 343 34.58 -17.09 6.14
C GLN A 343 33.14 -17.58 6.36
N GLU A 344 32.69 -17.68 7.62
CA GLU A 344 31.36 -18.20 7.95
C GLU A 344 30.28 -17.12 7.82
N ALA A 345 29.12 -17.50 7.23
CA ALA A 345 28.00 -16.59 7.02
C ALA A 345 27.41 -16.01 8.33
N GLN A 346 27.59 -16.71 9.45
CA GLN A 346 27.09 -16.30 10.77
C GLN A 346 27.71 -14.99 11.26
N ASP A 347 28.98 -14.74 10.93
CA ASP A 347 29.71 -13.55 11.33
C ASP A 347 29.22 -12.30 10.58
N TYR A 348 28.65 -12.49 9.38
CA TYR A 348 28.08 -11.43 8.55
C TYR A 348 26.60 -11.16 8.87
N LEU A 349 25.94 -11.94 9.72
CA LEU A 349 24.52 -11.75 10.02
C LEU A 349 24.24 -10.44 10.73
N ASP A 350 25.10 -10.03 11.67
CA ASP A 350 24.93 -8.76 12.37
C ASP A 350 25.14 -7.57 11.42
N GLU A 351 26.06 -7.69 10.46
CA GLU A 351 26.26 -6.71 9.40
C GLU A 351 25.03 -6.60 8.49
N LEU A 352 24.45 -7.74 8.11
CA LEU A 352 23.26 -7.77 7.28
C LEU A 352 22.04 -7.23 8.02
N LYS A 353 21.89 -7.54 9.31
CA LYS A 353 20.85 -6.98 10.19
C LYS A 353 20.96 -5.46 10.31
N LEU A 354 22.18 -4.91 10.41
CA LEU A 354 22.41 -3.46 10.40
C LEU A 354 22.05 -2.84 9.05
N ALA A 355 22.46 -3.45 7.93
CA ALA A 355 22.13 -2.98 6.59
C ALA A 355 20.60 -2.98 6.37
N VAL A 356 19.91 -4.04 6.83
CA VAL A 356 18.45 -4.10 6.84
C VAL A 356 17.90 -2.99 7.70
N ALA A 357 18.32 -2.82 8.95
CA ALA A 357 17.81 -1.80 9.86
C ALA A 357 17.90 -0.38 9.26
N TRP A 358 18.96 -0.08 8.50
CA TRP A 358 19.20 1.24 7.93
C TRP A 358 18.67 1.43 6.50
N ASP A 359 18.02 0.41 5.94
CA ASP A 359 17.41 0.46 4.61
C ASP A 359 18.43 0.73 3.48
N ARG A 360 19.64 0.16 3.58
CA ARG A 360 20.75 0.33 2.62
C ARG A 360 21.06 -0.93 1.84
N VAL A 361 20.18 -1.22 0.87
CA VAL A 361 20.23 -2.40 0.00
C VAL A 361 21.48 -2.39 -0.89
N ASP A 362 21.92 -1.19 -1.30
CA ASP A 362 23.10 -0.97 -2.13
C ASP A 362 24.37 -1.55 -1.50
N ILE A 363 24.54 -1.34 -0.19
CA ILE A 363 25.71 -1.81 0.56
C ILE A 363 25.62 -3.31 0.81
N ALA A 364 24.46 -3.81 1.20
CA ALA A 364 24.26 -5.25 1.35
C ALA A 364 24.61 -5.99 0.05
N LYS A 365 24.15 -5.46 -1.08
CA LYS A 365 24.46 -6.05 -2.40
C LYS A 365 25.95 -5.95 -2.75
N SER A 366 26.60 -4.82 -2.52
CA SER A 366 27.99 -4.60 -2.97
C SER A 366 29.06 -5.17 -2.05
N GLU A 367 28.82 -5.22 -0.73
CA GLU A 367 29.82 -5.60 0.28
C GLU A 367 29.57 -6.98 0.88
N ILE A 368 28.31 -7.39 1.03
CA ILE A 368 27.94 -8.65 1.71
C ILE A 368 27.70 -9.76 0.68
N PHE A 369 26.87 -9.52 -0.35
CA PHE A 369 26.53 -10.53 -1.35
C PHE A 369 27.51 -10.66 -2.51
N ASN A 370 28.37 -9.67 -2.75
CA ASN A 370 29.45 -9.75 -3.75
C ASN A 370 30.74 -10.42 -3.22
N GLY A 371 30.77 -10.83 -1.95
CA GLY A 371 31.91 -11.53 -1.35
C GLY A 371 31.92 -13.04 -1.67
N ASP A 372 33.00 -13.73 -1.28
CA ASP A 372 33.17 -15.18 -1.47
C ASP A 372 32.31 -16.05 -0.50
N VAL A 373 31.22 -15.50 0.05
CA VAL A 373 30.40 -16.15 1.08
C VAL A 373 29.25 -16.92 0.43
N GLU A 374 29.20 -18.23 0.67
CA GLU A 374 28.06 -19.07 0.27
C GLU A 374 26.93 -18.97 1.31
N TRP A 375 25.84 -18.29 0.94
CA TRP A 375 24.66 -18.14 1.78
C TRP A 375 23.74 -19.36 1.67
N LYS A 376 23.30 -19.91 2.81
CA LYS A 376 22.24 -20.92 2.84
C LYS A 376 20.91 -20.27 3.19
N SER A 377 19.81 -20.84 2.72
CA SER A 377 18.45 -20.36 3.01
C SER A 377 18.19 -20.23 4.53
N ARG A 378 18.75 -21.15 5.34
CA ARG A 378 18.62 -21.16 6.81
C ARG A 378 19.26 -19.95 7.49
N ASP A 379 20.36 -19.46 6.96
CA ASP A 379 21.12 -18.35 7.54
C ASP A 379 20.35 -17.03 7.35
N LEU A 380 19.60 -16.92 6.24
CA LEU A 380 18.82 -15.74 5.87
C LEU A 380 17.44 -15.67 6.54
N GLU A 381 16.99 -16.70 7.26
CA GLU A 381 15.62 -16.77 7.79
C GLU A 381 15.33 -15.67 8.82
N GLU A 382 16.26 -15.40 9.74
CA GLU A 382 16.08 -14.35 10.75
C GLU A 382 15.98 -12.96 10.10
N VAL A 383 16.87 -12.69 9.15
CA VAL A 383 16.97 -11.40 8.46
C VAL A 383 15.78 -11.19 7.52
N MET A 384 15.30 -12.26 6.89
CA MET A 384 14.06 -12.25 6.11
C MET A 384 12.87 -11.85 6.99
N MET A 385 12.76 -12.42 8.20
CA MET A 385 11.69 -12.05 9.14
C MET A 385 11.76 -10.56 9.51
N ASP A 386 12.95 -10.04 9.80
CA ASP A 386 13.14 -8.63 10.17
C ASP A 386 12.83 -7.69 8.99
N ALA A 387 13.21 -8.05 7.76
CA ALA A 387 12.88 -7.30 6.54
C ALA A 387 11.37 -7.30 6.24
N LEU A 388 10.69 -8.44 6.46
CA LEU A 388 9.24 -8.55 6.36
C LEU A 388 8.57 -7.63 7.39
N VAL A 389 8.87 -7.78 8.69
CA VAL A 389 8.23 -6.97 9.75
C VAL A 389 8.41 -5.47 9.50
N SER A 390 9.62 -5.06 9.11
CA SER A 390 9.97 -3.65 8.86
C SER A 390 9.54 -3.06 7.51
N ASN A 391 8.83 -3.83 6.68
CA ASN A 391 8.30 -3.38 5.38
C ASN A 391 9.39 -2.93 4.39
N LYS A 392 10.43 -3.75 4.18
CA LYS A 392 11.56 -3.46 3.28
C LYS A 392 11.56 -4.39 2.04
N PRO A 393 10.78 -4.06 0.98
CA PRO A 393 10.59 -4.94 -0.18
C PRO A 393 11.86 -5.23 -0.98
N GLU A 394 12.74 -4.24 -1.12
CA GLU A 394 13.96 -4.41 -1.91
C GLU A 394 14.95 -5.40 -1.25
N PHE A 395 14.99 -5.47 0.09
CA PHE A 395 15.75 -6.49 0.81
C PHE A 395 15.17 -7.89 0.62
N VAL A 396 13.84 -8.02 0.65
CA VAL A 396 13.17 -9.30 0.41
C VAL A 396 13.48 -9.82 -0.99
N ARG A 397 13.47 -8.94 -2.01
CA ARG A 397 13.92 -9.28 -3.36
C ARG A 397 15.37 -9.72 -3.38
N LEU A 398 16.26 -8.95 -2.75
CA LEU A 398 17.68 -9.27 -2.68
C LEU A 398 17.93 -10.65 -2.05
N PHE A 399 17.20 -11.02 -1.00
CA PHE A 399 17.37 -12.32 -0.34
C PHE A 399 16.87 -13.47 -1.21
N VAL A 400 15.73 -13.32 -1.87
CA VAL A 400 15.20 -14.34 -2.79
C VAL A 400 16.14 -14.52 -4.00
N ASP A 401 16.65 -13.42 -4.56
CA ASP A 401 17.61 -13.44 -5.67
C ASP A 401 18.94 -14.12 -5.30
N ASN A 402 19.34 -14.09 -4.02
CA ASN A 402 20.57 -14.69 -3.49
C ASN A 402 20.36 -16.04 -2.76
N GLY A 403 19.24 -16.75 -3.02
CA GLY A 403 19.08 -18.15 -2.60
C GLY A 403 18.20 -18.40 -1.36
N ALA A 404 17.44 -17.42 -0.87
CA ALA A 404 16.41 -17.65 0.13
C ALA A 404 15.16 -18.31 -0.49
N ASP A 405 14.87 -19.55 -0.08
CA ASP A 405 13.64 -20.24 -0.48
C ASP A 405 12.49 -19.95 0.49
N VAL A 406 11.46 -19.27 -0.02
CA VAL A 406 10.26 -18.90 0.75
C VAL A 406 9.44 -20.12 1.17
N ALA A 407 9.49 -21.22 0.42
CA ALA A 407 8.77 -22.45 0.75
C ALA A 407 9.39 -23.18 1.96
N ASP A 408 10.71 -23.15 2.08
CA ASP A 408 11.42 -23.65 3.25
C ASP A 408 11.28 -22.69 4.45
N PHE A 409 11.28 -21.37 4.19
CA PHE A 409 11.18 -20.34 5.22
C PHE A 409 9.82 -20.28 5.94
N LEU A 410 8.70 -20.38 5.22
CA LEU A 410 7.37 -20.08 5.79
C LEU A 410 6.73 -21.29 6.48
N THR A 411 6.80 -21.30 7.82
CA THR A 411 6.03 -22.20 8.68
C THR A 411 4.81 -21.50 9.26
N TYR A 412 3.78 -22.25 9.65
CA TYR A 412 2.59 -21.66 10.29
C TYR A 412 2.94 -20.91 11.60
N GLY A 413 3.97 -21.33 12.33
CA GLY A 413 4.49 -20.62 13.50
C GLY A 413 5.07 -19.24 13.17
N ARG A 414 5.89 -19.15 12.10
CA ARG A 414 6.43 -17.86 11.61
C ARG A 414 5.34 -16.96 11.04
N LEU A 415 4.38 -17.53 10.31
CA LEU A 415 3.22 -16.78 9.81
C LEU A 415 2.41 -16.20 10.98
N GLN A 416 2.19 -16.97 12.04
CA GLN A 416 1.52 -16.48 13.24
C GLN A 416 2.32 -15.34 13.90
N GLN A 417 3.65 -15.43 13.93
CA GLN A 417 4.51 -14.35 14.42
C GLN A 417 4.40 -13.08 13.56
N LEU A 418 4.31 -13.21 12.23
CA LEU A 418 4.08 -12.10 11.31
C LEU A 418 2.73 -11.41 11.52
N TYR A 419 1.68 -12.14 11.90
CA TYR A 419 0.39 -11.54 12.27
C TYR A 419 0.39 -10.91 13.67
N ARG A 420 1.29 -11.35 14.56
CA ARG A 420 1.46 -10.73 15.90
C ARG A 420 2.26 -9.44 15.85
N SER A 421 3.12 -9.24 14.86
CA SER A 421 3.93 -8.02 14.69
C SER A 421 3.17 -6.86 14.04
N VAL A 422 1.87 -7.01 13.79
CA VAL A 422 1.00 -5.98 13.23
C VAL A 422 0.91 -4.78 14.18
N ALA A 423 1.04 -3.57 13.64
CA ALA A 423 1.05 -2.35 14.44
C ALA A 423 -0.28 -2.14 15.19
N PRO A 424 -0.26 -1.74 16.48
CA PRO A 424 -1.47 -1.61 17.30
C PRO A 424 -2.41 -0.46 16.88
N LYS A 425 -1.96 0.41 15.96
CA LYS A 425 -2.76 1.51 15.38
C LYS A 425 -3.41 1.16 14.04
N SER A 426 -3.30 -0.09 13.59
CA SER A 426 -3.81 -0.53 12.29
C SER A 426 -5.20 -1.15 12.41
N LEU A 427 -6.04 -0.98 11.38
CA LEU A 427 -7.36 -1.59 11.30
C LEU A 427 -7.32 -3.11 11.52
N LEU A 428 -6.33 -3.80 10.94
CA LEU A 428 -6.18 -5.25 11.07
C LEU A 428 -6.02 -5.65 12.55
N PHE A 429 -5.25 -4.89 13.33
CA PHE A 429 -5.09 -5.16 14.76
C PHE A 429 -6.44 -5.03 15.50
N ASP A 430 -7.20 -3.97 15.23
CA ASP A 430 -8.52 -3.75 15.83
C ASP A 430 -9.51 -4.88 15.48
N LEU A 431 -9.49 -5.34 14.22
CA LEU A 431 -10.34 -6.45 13.77
C LEU A 431 -9.95 -7.78 14.42
N LEU A 432 -8.64 -8.09 14.48
CA LEU A 432 -8.15 -9.29 15.15
C LEU A 432 -8.46 -9.25 16.66
N GLN A 433 -8.31 -8.09 17.30
CA GLN A 433 -8.66 -7.91 18.71
C GLN A 433 -10.15 -8.16 18.95
N ARG A 434 -11.04 -7.59 18.12
CA ARG A 434 -12.49 -7.86 18.20
C ARG A 434 -12.81 -9.35 18.06
N LYS A 435 -12.19 -10.06 17.10
CA LYS A 435 -12.41 -11.50 16.92
C LYS A 435 -11.83 -12.36 18.04
N HIS A 436 -10.72 -11.93 18.63
CA HIS A 436 -10.14 -12.57 19.81
C HIS A 436 -11.10 -12.43 21.01
N GLU A 437 -11.66 -11.25 21.23
CA GLU A 437 -12.65 -10.99 22.29
C GLU A 437 -13.95 -11.79 22.08
N GLU A 438 -14.50 -11.81 20.86
CA GLU A 438 -15.65 -12.67 20.50
C GLU A 438 -15.38 -14.15 20.77
N GLY A 439 -14.17 -14.63 20.44
CA GLY A 439 -13.72 -15.99 20.70
C GLY A 439 -13.64 -16.31 22.20
N ARG A 440 -13.14 -15.37 23.01
CA ARG A 440 -13.10 -15.51 24.48
C ARG A 440 -14.49 -15.54 25.09
N LEU A 441 -15.41 -14.71 24.61
CA LEU A 441 -16.79 -14.67 25.11
C LEU A 441 -17.58 -15.94 24.76
N THR A 442 -17.38 -16.48 23.56
CA THR A 442 -17.99 -17.77 23.15
C THR A 442 -17.44 -18.96 23.94
N LEU A 443 -16.14 -18.95 24.31
CA LEU A 443 -15.55 -19.97 25.19
C LEU A 443 -16.04 -19.84 26.64
N ALA A 444 -16.17 -18.62 27.15
CA ALA A 444 -16.65 -18.34 28.51
C ALA A 444 -18.11 -18.74 28.72
N GLY A 445 -18.95 -18.72 27.67
CA GLY A 445 -20.34 -19.15 27.71
C GLY A 445 -20.56 -20.67 27.86
N LEU A 446 -19.52 -21.50 27.67
CA LEU A 446 -19.59 -22.97 27.76
C LEU A 446 -18.93 -23.55 29.03
N GLY A 447 -18.38 -22.70 29.91
CA GLY A 447 -17.78 -23.16 31.18
C GLY A 447 -17.30 -21.99 32.03
N ALA A 448 -18.13 -21.58 33.00
CA ALA A 448 -17.76 -20.56 33.96
C ALA A 448 -16.79 -21.08 35.04
N GLN A 449 -16.02 -20.14 35.59
CA GLN A 449 -15.11 -20.23 36.74
C GLN A 449 -13.64 -20.60 36.48
N GLN A 450 -12.95 -19.79 35.68
CA GLN A 450 -11.60 -19.31 36.00
C GLN A 450 -11.28 -18.07 35.16
N ALA A 451 -11.95 -16.96 35.48
CA ALA A 451 -11.51 -15.64 35.06
C ALA A 451 -10.25 -15.28 35.86
N ARG A 452 -9.10 -15.78 35.41
CA ARG A 452 -7.78 -15.31 35.88
C ARG A 452 -7.52 -13.97 35.19
N GLU A 453 -7.02 -13.01 35.96
CA GLU A 453 -6.67 -11.65 35.52
C GLU A 453 -5.97 -11.64 34.15
N PRO A 454 -6.16 -10.58 33.33
CA PRO A 454 -5.47 -10.46 32.06
C PRO A 454 -3.96 -10.50 32.31
N PRO A 455 -3.21 -11.41 31.65
CA PRO A 455 -1.75 -11.31 31.70
C PRO A 455 -1.37 -9.95 31.11
N ALA A 456 -0.54 -9.20 31.84
CA ALA A 456 0.05 -7.95 31.37
C ALA A 456 1.00 -8.26 30.19
N GLY A 457 0.44 -8.35 28.98
CA GLY A 457 1.16 -8.66 27.76
C GLY A 457 0.27 -8.46 26.53
N LEU A 458 0.89 -8.20 25.37
CA LEU A 458 0.19 -8.07 24.09
C LEU A 458 -0.65 -9.33 23.78
N PRO A 459 -1.87 -9.19 23.22
CA PRO A 459 -2.71 -10.34 22.87
C PRO A 459 -2.01 -11.22 21.83
N ALA A 460 -1.88 -12.52 22.13
CA ALA A 460 -1.28 -13.48 21.21
C ALA A 460 -2.33 -13.98 20.21
N PHE A 461 -2.40 -13.34 19.04
CA PHE A 461 -3.35 -13.75 18.00
C PHE A 461 -3.04 -15.15 17.44
N SER A 462 -4.10 -15.88 17.10
CA SER A 462 -4.02 -17.22 16.48
C SER A 462 -4.39 -17.17 14.99
N LEU A 463 -3.85 -18.09 14.19
CA LEU A 463 -4.23 -18.21 12.77
C LEU A 463 -5.72 -18.51 12.59
N HIS A 464 -6.38 -19.08 13.62
CA HIS A 464 -7.82 -19.28 13.62
C HIS A 464 -8.61 -17.96 13.67
N GLU A 465 -8.12 -16.94 14.39
CA GLU A 465 -8.71 -15.60 14.37
C GLU A 465 -8.52 -14.93 13.01
N VAL A 466 -7.33 -15.08 12.42
CA VAL A 466 -7.04 -14.60 11.06
C VAL A 466 -7.99 -15.25 10.04
N SER A 467 -8.19 -16.57 10.12
CA SER A 467 -9.15 -17.31 9.29
C SER A 467 -10.59 -16.80 9.45
N ARG A 468 -10.99 -16.40 10.67
CA ARG A 468 -12.31 -15.78 10.90
C ARG A 468 -12.43 -14.39 10.28
N VAL A 469 -11.40 -13.56 10.37
CA VAL A 469 -11.38 -12.24 9.69
C VAL A 469 -11.43 -12.41 8.17
N LEU A 470 -10.62 -13.32 7.61
CA LEU A 470 -10.64 -13.64 6.19
C LEU A 470 -12.00 -14.18 5.74
N LYS A 471 -12.66 -14.99 6.57
CA LYS A 471 -14.02 -15.46 6.30
C LYS A 471 -15.04 -14.33 6.27
N ASP A 472 -14.91 -13.32 7.14
CA ASP A 472 -15.82 -12.17 7.09
C ASP A 472 -15.63 -11.39 5.77
N PHE A 473 -14.40 -11.23 5.29
CA PHE A 473 -14.13 -10.55 4.02
C PHE A 473 -14.44 -11.36 2.76
N LEU A 474 -14.14 -12.66 2.76
CA LEU A 474 -14.15 -13.51 1.56
C LEU A 474 -15.24 -14.60 1.58
N HIS A 475 -16.07 -14.61 2.63
CA HIS A 475 -17.18 -15.54 2.84
C HIS A 475 -16.80 -17.01 2.57
N ASP A 476 -17.43 -17.65 1.58
CA ASP A 476 -17.23 -19.05 1.25
C ASP A 476 -15.94 -19.28 0.43
N ALA A 477 -15.34 -18.24 -0.15
CA ALA A 477 -14.09 -18.33 -0.92
C ALA A 477 -12.83 -18.61 -0.08
N CYS A 478 -12.94 -18.54 1.25
CA CYS A 478 -11.87 -18.88 2.17
C CYS A 478 -12.20 -20.05 3.11
N ARG A 479 -13.20 -20.87 2.76
CA ARG A 479 -13.61 -22.00 3.61
C ARG A 479 -12.49 -23.03 3.74
N GLY A 480 -11.89 -23.10 4.92
CA GLY A 480 -10.84 -24.07 5.23
C GLY A 480 -9.41 -23.53 5.23
N LEU A 481 -9.19 -22.26 4.84
CA LEU A 481 -7.87 -21.63 5.00
C LEU A 481 -7.49 -21.55 6.48
N TYR A 482 -6.33 -22.11 6.82
CA TYR A 482 -5.83 -22.26 8.19
C TYR A 482 -6.77 -23.06 9.13
N GLN A 483 -7.53 -24.02 8.60
CA GLN A 483 -8.35 -24.95 9.39
C GLN A 483 -8.04 -26.40 8.97
N THR A 484 -7.74 -27.29 9.91
CA THR A 484 -7.57 -28.72 9.61
C THR A 484 -8.93 -29.31 9.23
N VAL A 485 -9.16 -29.54 7.95
CA VAL A 485 -10.27 -30.39 7.51
C VAL A 485 -9.89 -31.81 7.92
N SER A 486 -10.59 -32.38 8.91
CA SER A 486 -10.48 -33.81 9.19
C SER A 486 -10.98 -34.54 7.95
N ALA A 487 -10.06 -34.93 7.06
CA ALA A 487 -10.38 -35.70 5.88
C ALA A 487 -11.11 -36.95 6.33
N GLY A 488 -12.38 -37.09 5.93
CA GLY A 488 -13.16 -38.30 6.08
C GLY A 488 -12.61 -39.39 5.16
N GLY A 489 -11.42 -39.89 5.46
CA GLY A 489 -10.84 -41.10 4.88
C GLY A 489 -11.05 -42.24 5.86
N VAL A 490 -11.78 -43.27 5.42
CA VAL A 490 -12.00 -44.51 6.16
C VAL A 490 -10.65 -45.22 6.34
N GLU A 491 -9.97 -45.02 7.47
CA GLU A 491 -9.01 -46.00 7.99
C GLU A 491 -9.36 -46.34 9.45
N ARG A 492 -9.83 -47.58 9.62
CA ARG A 492 -10.11 -48.19 10.92
C ARG A 492 -8.79 -48.55 11.62
N GLY A 493 -8.44 -47.80 12.65
CA GLY A 493 -7.45 -48.19 13.66
C GLY A 493 -7.86 -47.65 15.03
N PRO A 494 -7.86 -48.44 16.12
CA PRO A 494 -8.36 -47.99 17.41
C PRO A 494 -7.25 -47.32 18.21
N ALA A 495 -7.21 -45.99 18.22
CA ALA A 495 -6.52 -45.23 19.25
C ALA A 495 -7.47 -44.16 19.81
N ARG A 496 -7.99 -44.45 20.99
CA ARG A 496 -8.95 -43.66 21.77
C ARG A 496 -8.33 -42.29 22.12
N ARG A 497 -8.65 -41.23 21.36
CA ARG A 497 -8.41 -39.83 21.76
C ARG A 497 -9.72 -39.20 22.27
N ILE A 498 -9.59 -38.43 23.34
CA ILE A 498 -10.67 -37.76 24.07
C ILE A 498 -11.38 -36.75 23.15
N PRO A 499 -12.73 -36.72 23.09
CA PRO A 499 -13.46 -35.74 22.29
C PRO A 499 -13.47 -34.39 23.01
N GLY A 500 -12.68 -33.42 22.53
CA GLY A 500 -12.67 -32.07 23.12
C GLY A 500 -11.64 -31.09 22.57
N GLN A 501 -10.54 -31.54 21.95
CA GLN A 501 -9.60 -30.65 21.25
C GLN A 501 -9.86 -30.72 19.73
N LYS A 502 -10.58 -29.72 19.19
CA LYS A 502 -10.53 -29.45 17.74
C LYS A 502 -9.06 -29.13 17.40
N GLY A 503 -8.54 -29.83 16.39
CA GLY A 503 -7.11 -29.90 16.05
C GLY A 503 -6.43 -28.54 16.01
N LEU A 504 -5.48 -28.34 16.92
CA LEU A 504 -4.51 -27.26 16.84
C LEU A 504 -3.61 -27.55 15.62
N LEU A 505 -3.49 -26.60 14.69
CA LEU A 505 -2.53 -26.69 13.59
C LEU A 505 -1.12 -26.93 14.15
N ASP A 506 -0.35 -27.81 13.52
CA ASP A 506 1.06 -27.96 13.86
C ASP A 506 1.82 -26.72 13.37
N LEU A 507 2.34 -25.94 14.32
CA LEU A 507 3.04 -24.68 14.04
C LEU A 507 4.37 -24.92 13.31
N ASN A 508 4.92 -26.13 13.36
CA ASN A 508 6.14 -26.50 12.65
C ASN A 508 5.87 -26.97 11.21
N GLN A 509 4.60 -27.17 10.84
CA GLN A 509 4.24 -27.54 9.48
C GLN A 509 4.47 -26.35 8.53
N ARG A 510 5.00 -26.66 7.33
CA ARG A 510 5.19 -25.71 6.24
C ARG A 510 3.83 -25.29 5.66
N SER A 511 3.72 -24.05 5.23
CA SER A 511 2.51 -23.56 4.55
C SER A 511 2.30 -24.28 3.22
N GLU A 512 1.05 -24.56 2.88
CA GLU A 512 0.69 -25.19 1.58
C GLU A 512 1.07 -24.28 0.39
N ASP A 513 0.75 -22.98 0.49
CA ASP A 513 1.09 -21.98 -0.52
C ASP A 513 1.77 -20.75 0.13
N PRO A 514 3.10 -20.75 0.27
CA PRO A 514 3.85 -19.71 0.98
C PRO A 514 3.63 -18.29 0.44
N TRP A 515 3.63 -18.15 -0.89
CA TRP A 515 3.46 -16.87 -1.56
C TRP A 515 2.05 -16.31 -1.39
N ARG A 516 1.02 -17.16 -1.37
CA ARG A 516 -0.37 -16.75 -1.10
C ARG A 516 -0.50 -16.19 0.31
N ASP A 517 0.08 -16.89 1.29
CA ASP A 517 -0.05 -16.52 2.70
C ASP A 517 0.69 -15.19 3.00
N LEU A 518 1.88 -14.99 2.42
CA LEU A 518 2.59 -13.71 2.49
C LEU A 518 1.87 -12.60 1.72
N PHE A 519 1.27 -12.91 0.58
CA PHE A 519 0.44 -11.97 -0.18
C PHE A 519 -0.76 -11.48 0.63
N LEU A 520 -1.52 -12.40 1.24
CA LEU A 520 -2.66 -12.05 2.10
C LEU A 520 -2.24 -11.20 3.30
N TRP A 521 -1.13 -11.57 3.95
CA TRP A 521 -0.55 -10.80 5.06
C TRP A 521 -0.15 -9.38 4.64
N ALA A 522 0.41 -9.20 3.45
CA ALA A 522 0.81 -7.90 2.91
C ALA A 522 -0.40 -7.04 2.50
N VAL A 523 -1.42 -7.65 1.87
CA VAL A 523 -2.66 -6.96 1.45
C VAL A 523 -3.44 -6.45 2.66
N MET A 524 -3.64 -7.29 3.69
CA MET A 524 -4.39 -6.90 4.90
C MET A 524 -3.71 -5.79 5.71
N GLN A 525 -2.40 -5.63 5.61
CA GLN A 525 -1.67 -4.51 6.23
C GLN A 525 -1.49 -3.30 5.31
N ASN A 526 -2.07 -3.31 4.11
CA ASN A 526 -1.95 -2.23 3.13
C ASN A 526 -0.49 -1.96 2.69
N ARG A 527 0.35 -3.01 2.65
CA ARG A 527 1.76 -2.97 2.20
C ARG A 527 1.86 -3.26 0.70
N HIS A 528 1.53 -2.26 -0.11
CA HIS A 528 1.36 -2.43 -1.56
C HIS A 528 2.61 -2.92 -2.33
N GLU A 529 3.80 -2.38 -2.07
CA GLU A 529 5.02 -2.80 -2.80
C GLU A 529 5.35 -4.28 -2.55
N MET A 530 5.24 -4.71 -1.29
CA MET A 530 5.37 -6.10 -0.87
C MET A 530 4.32 -6.99 -1.54
N ALA A 531 3.05 -6.60 -1.46
CA ALA A 531 1.95 -7.36 -2.05
C ALA A 531 2.08 -7.48 -3.58
N THR A 532 2.54 -6.44 -4.28
CA THR A 532 2.79 -6.54 -5.73
C THR A 532 3.93 -7.50 -6.07
N TYR A 533 4.97 -7.56 -5.25
CA TYR A 533 6.05 -8.52 -5.43
C TYR A 533 5.60 -9.95 -5.16
N PHE A 534 4.87 -10.19 -4.06
CA PHE A 534 4.34 -11.52 -3.75
C PHE A 534 3.31 -12.01 -4.77
N TRP A 535 2.51 -11.11 -5.36
CA TRP A 535 1.64 -11.44 -6.49
C TRP A 535 2.44 -11.82 -7.75
N ALA A 536 3.54 -11.12 -8.03
CA ALA A 536 4.42 -11.44 -9.15
C ALA A 536 5.05 -12.85 -9.00
N MET A 537 5.34 -13.29 -7.77
CA MET A 537 5.91 -14.62 -7.49
C MET A 537 4.85 -15.74 -7.31
N GLY A 538 3.64 -15.43 -6.85
CA GLY A 538 2.60 -16.43 -6.52
C GLY A 538 1.91 -17.09 -7.72
N GLN A 539 1.26 -18.23 -7.52
CA GLN A 539 0.45 -18.90 -8.55
C GLN A 539 -0.96 -18.29 -8.64
N GLU A 540 -1.71 -18.64 -9.70
CA GLU A 540 -3.11 -18.22 -9.92
C GLU A 540 -3.30 -16.68 -9.85
N GLY A 541 -2.58 -15.96 -10.72
CA GLY A 541 -2.46 -14.50 -10.67
C GLY A 541 -3.80 -13.75 -10.82
N VAL A 542 -4.69 -14.23 -11.69
CA VAL A 542 -6.01 -13.60 -11.89
C VAL A 542 -6.86 -13.69 -10.62
N ALA A 543 -6.95 -14.89 -10.03
CA ALA A 543 -7.71 -15.11 -8.79
C ALA A 543 -7.13 -14.30 -7.61
N ALA A 544 -5.80 -14.30 -7.45
CA ALA A 544 -5.12 -13.55 -6.38
C ALA A 544 -5.38 -12.03 -6.48
N ALA A 545 -5.40 -11.47 -7.69
CA ALA A 545 -5.68 -10.05 -7.89
C ALA A 545 -7.15 -9.68 -7.55
N LEU A 546 -8.11 -10.54 -7.91
CA LEU A 546 -9.52 -10.36 -7.56
C LEU A 546 -9.76 -10.44 -6.04
N VAL A 547 -9.10 -11.40 -5.38
CA VAL A 547 -9.16 -11.52 -3.91
C VAL A 547 -8.59 -10.27 -3.23
N ALA A 548 -7.46 -9.76 -3.69
CA ALA A 548 -6.90 -8.53 -3.13
C ALA A 548 -7.81 -7.33 -3.36
N CYS A 549 -8.45 -7.23 -4.53
CA CYS A 549 -9.45 -6.20 -4.81
C CYS A 549 -10.60 -6.27 -3.78
N LYS A 550 -11.13 -7.47 -3.52
CA LYS A 550 -12.21 -7.67 -2.53
C LYS A 550 -11.80 -7.27 -1.11
N ILE A 551 -10.65 -7.76 -0.63
CA ILE A 551 -10.16 -7.42 0.72
C ILE A 551 -9.98 -5.91 0.86
N LEU A 552 -9.39 -5.25 -0.14
CA LEU A 552 -9.15 -3.81 -0.08
C LEU A 552 -10.45 -3.00 -0.08
N LYS A 553 -11.48 -3.41 -0.84
CA LYS A 553 -12.82 -2.81 -0.82
C LYS A 553 -13.49 -2.95 0.55
N GLU A 554 -13.47 -4.14 1.14
CA GLU A 554 -14.05 -4.35 2.47
C GLU A 554 -13.30 -3.55 3.55
N MET A 555 -11.97 -3.49 3.48
CA MET A 555 -11.18 -2.66 4.40
C MET A 555 -11.43 -1.16 4.22
N SER A 556 -11.65 -0.67 2.99
CA SER A 556 -11.93 0.75 2.76
C SER A 556 -13.30 1.16 3.29
N HIS A 557 -14.30 0.28 3.25
CA HIS A 557 -15.60 0.52 3.87
C HIS A 557 -15.54 0.65 5.41
N LEU A 558 -14.54 0.05 6.06
CA LEU A 558 -14.41 0.04 7.53
C LEU A 558 -13.60 1.22 8.09
N GLU A 559 -12.90 2.00 7.26
CA GLU A 559 -12.02 3.10 7.71
C GLU A 559 -12.46 4.47 7.16
N THR A 560 -12.78 5.41 8.05
CA THR A 560 -13.38 6.71 7.69
C THR A 560 -12.40 7.83 7.32
N GLU A 561 -11.07 7.64 7.41
CA GLU A 561 -10.11 8.79 7.39
C GLU A 561 -9.11 8.86 6.21
N ALA A 562 -9.14 7.97 5.20
CA ALA A 562 -8.18 8.05 4.06
C ALA A 562 -8.68 7.46 2.72
N GLU A 563 -9.88 7.86 2.27
CA GLU A 563 -10.57 7.29 1.10
C GLU A 563 -9.80 7.43 -0.24
N VAL A 564 -9.09 8.54 -0.47
CA VAL A 564 -8.48 8.83 -1.80
C VAL A 564 -7.28 7.92 -2.12
N GLY A 565 -6.45 7.60 -1.12
CA GLY A 565 -5.25 6.79 -1.32
C GLY A 565 -5.54 5.28 -1.47
N ARG A 566 -6.67 4.80 -0.94
CA ARG A 566 -7.06 3.38 -0.95
C ARG A 566 -7.88 3.01 -2.18
N THR A 567 -8.80 3.88 -2.61
CA THR A 567 -9.57 3.72 -3.85
C THR A 567 -8.66 3.61 -5.10
N LEU A 568 -7.56 4.37 -5.14
CA LEU A 568 -6.55 4.25 -6.19
C LEU A 568 -5.85 2.87 -6.19
N ARG A 569 -5.72 2.23 -5.02
CA ARG A 569 -5.05 0.92 -4.86
C ARG A 569 -6.00 -0.23 -5.19
N GLU A 570 -7.28 -0.11 -4.85
CA GLU A 570 -8.32 -1.05 -5.28
C GLU A 570 -8.36 -1.15 -6.82
N ALA A 571 -8.43 0.01 -7.49
CA ALA A 571 -8.43 0.08 -8.95
C ALA A 571 -7.18 -0.56 -9.57
N LYS A 572 -6.03 -0.49 -8.89
CA LYS A 572 -4.78 -1.08 -9.37
C LYS A 572 -4.83 -2.61 -9.47
N TYR A 573 -5.37 -3.31 -8.45
CA TYR A 573 -5.47 -4.77 -8.50
C TYR A 573 -6.57 -5.25 -9.45
N GLU A 574 -7.68 -4.52 -9.58
CA GLU A 574 -8.69 -4.79 -10.61
C GLU A 574 -8.09 -4.66 -12.02
N GLN A 575 -7.29 -3.61 -12.27
CA GLN A 575 -6.57 -3.43 -13.53
C GLN A 575 -5.53 -4.55 -13.78
N LEU A 576 -4.78 -4.97 -12.76
CA LEU A 576 -3.83 -6.08 -12.91
C LEU A 576 -4.53 -7.41 -13.29
N ALA A 577 -5.69 -7.71 -12.68
CA ALA A 577 -6.48 -8.89 -13.03
C ALA A 577 -6.98 -8.82 -14.48
N LEU A 578 -7.47 -7.63 -14.88
CA LEU A 578 -7.95 -7.33 -16.23
C LEU A 578 -6.86 -7.48 -17.30
N ASP A 579 -5.71 -6.84 -17.10
CA ASP A 579 -4.63 -6.83 -18.07
C ASP A 579 -4.02 -8.24 -18.24
N LEU A 580 -3.84 -8.97 -17.14
CA LEU A 580 -3.37 -10.36 -17.18
C LEU A 580 -4.37 -11.27 -17.93
N PHE A 581 -5.67 -11.15 -17.61
CA PHE A 581 -6.70 -11.91 -18.33
C PHE A 581 -6.78 -11.53 -19.81
N SER A 582 -6.63 -10.25 -20.15
CA SER A 582 -6.60 -9.78 -21.54
C SER A 582 -5.45 -10.41 -22.32
N GLN A 583 -4.28 -10.55 -21.69
CA GLN A 583 -3.14 -11.23 -22.29
C GLN A 583 -3.38 -12.72 -22.50
N CYS A 584 -3.95 -13.41 -21.51
CA CYS A 584 -4.37 -14.81 -21.65
C CYS A 584 -5.37 -14.99 -22.80
N TYR A 585 -6.38 -14.11 -22.88
CA TYR A 585 -7.43 -14.14 -23.91
C TYR A 585 -6.88 -13.91 -25.32
N ARG A 586 -5.95 -12.96 -25.50
CA ARG A 586 -5.30 -12.70 -26.80
C ARG A 586 -4.49 -13.89 -27.32
N HIS A 587 -3.91 -14.68 -26.43
CA HIS A 587 -3.11 -15.84 -26.83
C HIS A 587 -3.95 -17.09 -27.09
N SER A 588 -4.95 -17.37 -26.25
CA SER A 588 -5.85 -18.51 -26.44
C SER A 588 -7.19 -18.28 -25.78
N GLU A 589 -8.24 -18.17 -26.58
CA GLU A 589 -9.61 -18.00 -26.08
C GLU A 589 -10.07 -19.22 -25.27
N GLU A 590 -9.80 -20.44 -25.76
CA GLU A 590 -10.26 -21.68 -25.12
C GLU A 590 -9.63 -21.91 -23.75
N ARG A 591 -8.32 -21.68 -23.62
CA ARG A 591 -7.61 -21.78 -22.33
C ARG A 591 -8.03 -20.67 -21.37
N ALA A 592 -8.28 -19.46 -21.89
CA ALA A 592 -8.81 -18.36 -21.08
C ALA A 592 -10.24 -18.65 -20.56
N PHE A 593 -11.09 -19.31 -21.35
CA PHE A 593 -12.41 -19.75 -20.87
C PHE A 593 -12.31 -20.85 -19.82
N ALA A 594 -11.39 -21.82 -20.01
CA ALA A 594 -11.12 -22.83 -18.98
C ALA A 594 -10.63 -22.20 -17.67
N LEU A 595 -9.80 -21.15 -17.76
CA LEU A 595 -9.29 -20.40 -16.61
C LEU A 595 -10.40 -19.72 -15.78
N LEU A 596 -11.48 -19.25 -16.41
CA LEU A 596 -12.60 -18.59 -15.72
C LEU A 596 -13.46 -19.57 -14.91
N VAL A 597 -13.59 -20.81 -15.40
CA VAL A 597 -14.53 -21.84 -14.93
C VAL A 597 -13.87 -22.84 -13.99
N ARG A 598 -12.53 -22.95 -14.03
CA ARG A 598 -11.78 -23.87 -13.17
C ARG A 598 -11.98 -23.55 -11.69
N ARG A 599 -11.92 -24.57 -10.85
CA ARG A 599 -11.87 -24.42 -9.39
C ARG A 599 -10.43 -24.20 -8.96
N ASN A 600 -10.17 -23.04 -8.37
CA ASN A 600 -8.84 -22.66 -7.90
C ASN A 600 -8.45 -23.52 -6.68
N ARG A 601 -7.27 -24.14 -6.72
CA ARG A 601 -6.78 -24.97 -5.60
C ARG A 601 -6.34 -24.10 -4.42
N CYS A 602 -5.71 -22.95 -4.71
CA CYS A 602 -5.18 -22.05 -3.69
C CYS A 602 -6.29 -21.25 -2.96
N TRP A 603 -7.50 -21.19 -3.53
CA TRP A 603 -8.62 -20.35 -3.07
C TRP A 603 -9.90 -21.16 -2.81
N SER A 604 -9.79 -22.22 -2.01
CA SER A 604 -10.94 -22.99 -1.50
C SER A 604 -11.90 -23.55 -2.58
N ARG A 605 -11.37 -23.91 -3.76
CA ARG A 605 -12.14 -24.44 -4.90
C ARG A 605 -13.21 -23.49 -5.47
N THR A 606 -13.03 -22.18 -5.29
CA THR A 606 -13.88 -21.18 -5.96
C THR A 606 -13.42 -20.87 -7.37
N THR A 607 -14.35 -20.47 -8.23
CA THR A 607 -14.05 -20.06 -9.61
C THR A 607 -13.66 -18.57 -9.67
N CYS A 608 -12.90 -18.18 -10.70
CA CYS A 608 -12.53 -16.79 -10.91
C CYS A 608 -13.77 -15.89 -11.11
N LEU A 609 -14.82 -16.42 -11.76
CA LEU A 609 -16.08 -15.71 -11.95
C LEU A 609 -16.80 -15.46 -10.63
N HIS A 610 -16.85 -16.45 -9.74
CA HIS A 610 -17.43 -16.28 -8.41
C HIS A 610 -16.68 -15.21 -7.60
N LEU A 611 -15.34 -15.24 -7.61
CA LEU A 611 -14.51 -14.22 -6.96
C LEU A 611 -14.77 -12.82 -7.53
N ALA A 612 -14.90 -12.69 -8.85
CA ALA A 612 -15.18 -11.42 -9.51
C ALA A 612 -16.58 -10.88 -9.15
N THR A 613 -17.61 -11.74 -9.08
CA THR A 613 -18.96 -11.32 -8.66
C THR A 613 -18.97 -10.85 -7.22
N GLU A 614 -18.27 -11.58 -6.35
CA GLU A 614 -18.22 -11.27 -4.92
C GLU A 614 -17.43 -9.98 -4.64
N ALA A 615 -16.45 -9.67 -5.49
CA ALA A 615 -15.64 -8.46 -5.40
C ALA A 615 -16.30 -7.22 -6.06
N ASP A 616 -17.48 -7.34 -6.67
CA ASP A 616 -18.14 -6.32 -7.50
C ASP A 616 -17.16 -5.63 -8.49
N THR A 617 -16.37 -6.43 -9.24
CA THR A 617 -15.39 -5.92 -10.22
C THR A 617 -16.06 -5.62 -11.56
N LYS A 618 -16.63 -4.43 -11.66
CA LYS A 618 -17.37 -3.95 -12.84
C LYS A 618 -16.48 -3.94 -14.09
N ALA A 619 -15.26 -3.43 -13.99
CA ALA A 619 -14.40 -3.33 -15.16
C ALA A 619 -14.00 -4.72 -15.68
N PHE A 620 -13.82 -5.70 -14.77
CA PHE A 620 -13.56 -7.10 -15.13
C PHE A 620 -14.69 -7.72 -15.96
N PHE A 621 -15.96 -7.55 -15.53
CA PHE A 621 -17.10 -8.05 -16.30
C PHE A 621 -17.32 -7.31 -17.61
N ALA A 622 -16.91 -6.05 -17.72
CA ALA A 622 -16.99 -5.29 -18.96
C ALA A 622 -16.02 -5.77 -20.05
N HIS A 623 -15.00 -6.58 -19.69
CA HIS A 623 -14.01 -7.05 -20.64
C HIS A 623 -14.65 -7.95 -21.71
N ASP A 624 -14.28 -7.70 -22.98
CA ASP A 624 -14.86 -8.37 -24.15
C ASP A 624 -14.75 -9.90 -24.06
N GLY A 625 -13.63 -10.43 -23.57
CA GLY A 625 -13.44 -11.88 -23.40
C GLY A 625 -14.38 -12.51 -22.37
N VAL A 626 -14.72 -11.80 -21.28
CA VAL A 626 -15.68 -12.29 -20.28
C VAL A 626 -17.10 -12.22 -20.86
N GLN A 627 -17.43 -11.14 -21.57
CA GLN A 627 -18.72 -11.01 -22.26
C GLN A 627 -18.90 -12.04 -23.38
N ALA A 628 -17.85 -12.36 -24.13
CA ALA A 628 -17.85 -13.42 -25.13
C ALA A 628 -18.08 -14.79 -24.49
N PHE A 629 -17.45 -15.05 -23.35
CA PHE A 629 -17.65 -16.28 -22.58
C PHE A 629 -19.09 -16.41 -22.05
N LEU A 630 -19.63 -15.34 -21.44
CA LEU A 630 -21.02 -15.32 -20.97
C LEU A 630 -22.02 -15.47 -22.12
N THR A 631 -21.73 -14.87 -23.28
CA THR A 631 -22.52 -15.05 -24.51
C THR A 631 -22.47 -16.52 -24.96
N LYS A 632 -21.30 -17.18 -24.91
CA LYS A 632 -21.17 -18.61 -25.23
C LYS A 632 -22.00 -19.48 -24.27
N ILE A 633 -21.99 -19.19 -22.97
CA ILE A 633 -22.84 -19.87 -21.99
C ILE A 633 -24.33 -19.65 -22.30
N TRP A 634 -24.72 -18.41 -22.62
CA TRP A 634 -26.11 -18.05 -22.91
C TRP A 634 -26.70 -18.79 -24.12
N TRP A 635 -25.90 -18.95 -25.19
CA TRP A 635 -26.29 -19.69 -26.39
C TRP A 635 -26.12 -21.21 -26.25
N GLY A 636 -25.36 -21.67 -25.26
CA GLY A 636 -25.10 -23.10 -25.02
C GLY A 636 -24.36 -23.74 -26.19
N ASP A 637 -24.88 -24.88 -26.68
CA ASP A 637 -24.28 -25.62 -27.81
C ASP A 637 -24.65 -25.02 -29.19
N MET A 638 -25.45 -23.95 -29.23
CA MET A 638 -25.82 -23.25 -30.46
C MET A 638 -24.80 -22.16 -30.79
N ALA A 639 -24.64 -21.87 -32.09
CA ALA A 639 -23.76 -20.77 -32.51
C ALA A 639 -24.30 -19.39 -32.06
N SER A 640 -23.41 -18.55 -31.55
CA SER A 640 -23.72 -17.23 -30.97
C SER A 640 -24.22 -16.18 -31.98
N GLY A 641 -24.11 -16.44 -33.29
CA GLY A 641 -24.54 -15.53 -34.36
C GLY A 641 -25.95 -15.79 -34.92
N THR A 642 -26.74 -16.67 -34.31
CA THR A 642 -28.07 -17.00 -34.84
C THR A 642 -29.09 -15.87 -34.59
N PRO A 643 -29.82 -15.37 -35.60
CA PRO A 643 -30.80 -14.31 -35.41
C PRO A 643 -32.05 -14.81 -34.67
N ILE A 644 -32.62 -13.97 -33.80
CA ILE A 644 -33.77 -14.30 -32.94
C ILE A 644 -34.99 -14.79 -33.74
N LEU A 645 -35.21 -14.28 -34.96
CA LEU A 645 -36.32 -14.73 -35.81
C LEU A 645 -36.19 -16.23 -36.17
N ARG A 646 -34.98 -16.72 -36.44
CA ARG A 646 -34.75 -18.14 -36.73
C ARG A 646 -35.01 -19.00 -35.49
N LEU A 647 -34.67 -18.48 -34.31
CA LEU A 647 -34.96 -19.13 -33.04
C LEU A 647 -36.47 -19.22 -32.77
N LEU A 648 -37.21 -18.14 -32.98
CA LEU A 648 -38.68 -18.11 -32.86
C LEU A 648 -39.35 -19.10 -33.83
N CYS A 649 -38.93 -19.13 -35.09
CA CYS A 649 -39.44 -20.09 -36.06
C CYS A 649 -39.19 -21.54 -35.62
N ALA A 650 -38.00 -21.85 -35.12
CA ALA A 650 -37.67 -23.18 -34.63
C ALA A 650 -38.39 -23.56 -33.33
N PHE A 651 -38.71 -22.58 -32.48
CA PHE A 651 -39.48 -22.78 -31.25
C PHE A 651 -40.95 -23.16 -31.56
N PHE A 652 -41.61 -22.42 -32.45
CA PHE A 652 -43.01 -22.71 -32.82
C PHE A 652 -43.15 -23.92 -33.74
N CYS A 653 -42.14 -24.23 -34.55
CA CYS A 653 -42.11 -25.37 -35.45
C CYS A 653 -40.90 -26.26 -35.13
N PRO A 654 -41.02 -27.21 -34.16
CA PRO A 654 -39.89 -28.04 -33.73
C PRO A 654 -39.27 -28.90 -34.84
N ALA A 655 -40.01 -29.16 -35.93
CA ALA A 655 -39.49 -29.83 -37.12
C ALA A 655 -38.34 -29.04 -37.81
N LEU A 656 -38.29 -27.71 -37.65
CA LEU A 656 -37.25 -26.86 -38.22
C LEU A 656 -35.90 -26.98 -37.50
N ILE A 657 -35.86 -27.53 -36.27
CA ILE A 657 -34.63 -27.77 -35.52
C ILE A 657 -33.70 -28.72 -36.28
N TYR A 658 -34.27 -29.67 -37.02
CA TYR A 658 -33.53 -30.67 -37.80
C TYR A 658 -33.07 -30.18 -39.17
N THR A 659 -33.38 -28.92 -39.52
CA THR A 659 -32.90 -28.28 -40.75
C THR A 659 -31.65 -27.45 -40.48
N ASN A 660 -30.92 -27.05 -41.53
CA ASN A 660 -29.73 -26.18 -41.44
C ASN A 660 -30.05 -24.72 -41.05
N LEU A 661 -31.25 -24.45 -40.53
CA LEU A 661 -31.67 -23.11 -40.09
C LEU A 661 -30.90 -22.65 -38.83
N ILE A 662 -30.51 -23.61 -37.98
CA ILE A 662 -29.71 -23.39 -36.76
C ILE A 662 -28.41 -24.17 -36.88
N THR A 663 -27.30 -23.45 -36.78
CA THR A 663 -25.95 -24.03 -36.74
C THR A 663 -25.58 -24.38 -35.30
N PHE A 664 -25.29 -25.66 -35.06
CA PHE A 664 -24.77 -26.13 -33.77
C PHE A 664 -23.24 -26.16 -33.81
N SER A 665 -22.59 -25.92 -32.66
CA SER A 665 -21.14 -25.72 -32.57
C SER A 665 -20.28 -26.92 -33.05
N GLU A 666 -20.89 -28.10 -33.30
CA GLU A 666 -20.24 -29.29 -33.86
C GLU A 666 -20.37 -29.42 -35.40
N GLU A 667 -21.07 -28.50 -36.07
CA GLU A 667 -21.28 -28.53 -37.54
C GLU A 667 -20.31 -27.60 -38.31
N ALA A 668 -19.12 -27.33 -37.75
CA ALA A 668 -17.94 -27.05 -38.58
C ALA A 668 -17.40 -28.42 -39.06
N PRO A 669 -17.43 -28.71 -40.37
CA PRO A 669 -17.30 -30.07 -40.88
C PRO A 669 -15.89 -30.63 -40.64
N LEU A 670 -15.82 -31.90 -40.22
CA LEU A 670 -15.00 -33.03 -40.69
C LEU A 670 -14.02 -32.84 -41.90
N ARG A 671 -13.33 -31.70 -42.01
CA ARG A 671 -12.41 -31.33 -43.11
C ARG A 671 -11.11 -30.66 -42.64
N THR A 672 -10.84 -30.61 -41.34
CA THR A 672 -9.49 -30.50 -40.80
C THR A 672 -9.26 -31.73 -39.91
N GLY A 673 -8.22 -32.49 -40.24
CA GLY A 673 -7.91 -33.74 -39.57
C GLY A 673 -7.48 -33.54 -38.12
N PRO A 674 -7.13 -34.63 -37.40
CA PRO A 674 -6.45 -34.58 -36.12
C PRO A 674 -5.00 -34.11 -36.29
N GLU A 675 -4.78 -32.97 -36.94
CA GLU A 675 -3.45 -32.44 -37.27
C GLU A 675 -3.18 -31.11 -36.51
N ASP A 676 -4.17 -30.24 -36.29
CA ASP A 676 -3.93 -28.94 -35.63
C ASP A 676 -3.79 -28.99 -34.09
N LEU A 677 -4.22 -30.08 -33.44
CA LEU A 677 -3.94 -30.33 -32.01
C LEU A 677 -2.70 -31.20 -31.79
N GLN A 678 -2.14 -31.79 -32.86
CA GLN A 678 -0.99 -32.68 -32.81
C GLN A 678 0.30 -32.00 -33.30
N GLU A 679 0.22 -30.91 -34.06
CA GLU A 679 1.40 -30.14 -34.51
C GLU A 679 2.14 -29.37 -33.40
N LEU A 680 1.56 -29.23 -32.20
CA LEU A 680 2.25 -28.66 -31.03
C LEU A 680 2.76 -29.71 -30.03
N ASP A 681 2.56 -31.00 -30.30
CA ASP A 681 2.87 -32.13 -29.40
C ASP A 681 4.04 -33.01 -29.92
N SER A 682 4.83 -32.51 -30.89
CA SER A 682 5.82 -33.29 -31.63
C SER A 682 7.20 -33.47 -30.96
N LEU A 683 7.33 -33.27 -29.65
CA LEU A 683 8.62 -33.47 -28.94
C LEU A 683 8.59 -34.38 -27.70
N ASP A 684 7.50 -35.09 -27.41
CA ASP A 684 7.46 -36.02 -26.26
C ASP A 684 6.96 -37.45 -26.58
N THR A 685 6.71 -37.77 -27.85
CA THR A 685 6.20 -39.08 -28.28
C THR A 685 7.27 -40.18 -28.41
N GLU A 686 8.49 -39.97 -27.93
CA GLU A 686 9.54 -41.00 -27.95
C GLU A 686 9.59 -41.88 -26.68
N LYS A 687 8.85 -41.51 -25.62
CA LYS A 687 8.87 -42.28 -24.34
C LYS A 687 7.74 -43.30 -24.17
N SER A 688 6.72 -43.27 -25.03
CA SER A 688 5.55 -44.17 -24.91
C SER A 688 5.61 -45.43 -25.80
N LEU A 689 6.63 -45.58 -26.65
CA LEU A 689 6.72 -46.70 -27.61
C LEU A 689 7.51 -47.92 -27.13
N LEU A 690 7.89 -48.00 -25.84
CA LEU A 690 8.75 -49.08 -25.32
C LEU A 690 8.09 -50.09 -24.37
N CYS A 691 6.76 -50.22 -24.31
CA CYS A 691 6.14 -51.38 -23.63
C CYS A 691 4.72 -51.69 -24.12
N GLY A 692 4.53 -52.88 -24.69
CA GLY A 692 3.21 -53.54 -24.75
C GLY A 692 2.77 -54.06 -26.12
N LEU A 693 3.34 -55.19 -26.55
CA LEU A 693 2.85 -56.01 -27.66
C LEU A 693 1.45 -56.58 -27.35
N GLY A 694 0.52 -56.52 -28.30
CA GLY A 694 -0.80 -57.16 -28.15
C GLY A 694 -1.70 -57.03 -29.38
N SER A 695 -1.50 -57.92 -30.34
CA SER A 695 -2.36 -58.18 -31.51
C SER A 695 -3.84 -58.33 -31.14
N GLY A 696 -4.75 -57.60 -31.80
CA GLY A 696 -6.18 -57.86 -31.67
C GLY A 696 -7.15 -56.73 -32.03
N ALA A 697 -6.73 -55.69 -32.77
CA ALA A 697 -7.58 -54.52 -33.04
C ALA A 697 -8.14 -54.41 -34.48
N GLU A 698 -7.69 -55.24 -35.42
CA GLU A 698 -8.17 -55.16 -36.81
C GLU A 698 -9.42 -56.02 -37.10
N GLU A 699 -9.74 -57.02 -36.28
CA GLU A 699 -10.91 -57.89 -36.53
C GLU A 699 -12.21 -57.39 -35.87
N LEU A 700 -12.13 -56.46 -34.91
CA LEU A 700 -13.29 -55.82 -34.26
C LEU A 700 -13.80 -54.60 -35.05
N ALA A 701 -12.97 -54.02 -35.92
CA ALA A 701 -13.27 -52.82 -36.70
C ALA A 701 -14.17 -53.12 -37.92
N GLU A 702 -14.09 -54.34 -38.48
CA GLU A 702 -14.92 -54.75 -39.62
C GLU A 702 -16.30 -55.29 -39.20
N ALA A 703 -16.44 -55.84 -37.98
CA ALA A 703 -17.71 -56.41 -37.49
C ALA A 703 -18.74 -55.37 -37.01
N LEU A 704 -18.31 -54.14 -36.66
CA LEU A 704 -19.21 -53.07 -36.19
C LEU A 704 -19.79 -52.18 -37.31
N ARG A 705 -19.45 -52.45 -38.59
CA ARG A 705 -19.92 -51.64 -39.74
C ARG A 705 -21.28 -52.06 -40.30
N SER A 706 -21.88 -53.16 -39.83
CA SER A 706 -23.07 -53.77 -40.45
C SER A 706 -24.42 -53.46 -39.76
N GLU A 707 -24.46 -52.95 -38.51
CA GLU A 707 -25.73 -52.80 -37.75
C GLU A 707 -26.05 -51.38 -37.21
N GLY A 708 -25.36 -50.33 -37.67
CA GLY A 708 -25.39 -49.01 -37.01
C GLY A 708 -26.24 -47.89 -37.63
N GLY A 709 -27.01 -48.12 -38.69
CA GLY A 709 -27.62 -47.01 -39.48
C GLY A 709 -28.80 -46.27 -38.82
N ARG A 710 -29.61 -46.97 -38.02
CA ARG A 710 -30.86 -46.44 -37.44
C ARG A 710 -30.65 -45.86 -36.03
N GLY A 711 -29.77 -46.46 -35.23
CA GLY A 711 -29.38 -45.96 -33.91
C GLY A 711 -28.56 -44.66 -33.96
N ARG A 712 -27.68 -44.51 -34.96
CA ARG A 712 -26.85 -43.30 -35.13
C ARG A 712 -27.67 -42.07 -35.55
N ARG A 713 -28.72 -42.27 -36.37
CA ARG A 713 -29.69 -41.21 -36.73
C ARG A 713 -30.62 -40.87 -35.57
N ALA A 714 -31.13 -41.85 -34.83
CA ALA A 714 -31.96 -41.60 -33.64
C ALA A 714 -31.15 -40.89 -32.54
N ALA A 715 -29.91 -41.30 -32.30
CA ALA A 715 -28.98 -40.63 -31.40
C ALA A 715 -28.68 -39.20 -31.86
N PHE A 716 -28.45 -38.98 -33.16
CA PHE A 716 -28.25 -37.65 -33.71
C PHE A 716 -29.48 -36.72 -33.51
N LEU A 717 -30.69 -37.22 -33.78
CA LEU A 717 -31.94 -36.46 -33.59
C LEU A 717 -32.20 -36.14 -32.11
N LEU A 718 -32.05 -37.13 -31.22
CA LEU A 718 -32.22 -36.95 -29.78
C LEU A 718 -31.17 -36.00 -29.18
N THR A 719 -29.93 -36.06 -29.68
CA THR A 719 -28.85 -35.16 -29.24
C THR A 719 -29.17 -33.73 -29.64
N ARG A 720 -29.56 -33.48 -30.90
CA ARG A 720 -29.92 -32.12 -31.37
C ARG A 720 -31.14 -31.55 -30.63
N TRP A 721 -32.15 -32.39 -30.37
CA TRP A 721 -33.30 -32.02 -29.56
C TRP A 721 -32.90 -31.60 -28.14
N ARG A 722 -32.06 -32.41 -27.48
CA ARG A 722 -31.55 -32.10 -26.13
C ARG A 722 -30.68 -30.84 -26.10
N LYS A 723 -29.81 -30.65 -27.11
CA LYS A 723 -28.94 -29.47 -27.23
C LYS A 723 -29.75 -28.18 -27.43
N PHE A 724 -30.81 -28.23 -28.23
CA PHE A 724 -31.68 -27.06 -28.45
C PHE A 724 -32.48 -26.69 -27.20
N TRP A 725 -33.20 -27.65 -26.60
CA TRP A 725 -34.03 -27.37 -25.41
C TRP A 725 -33.24 -27.21 -24.12
N GLY A 726 -31.97 -27.65 -24.10
CA GLY A 726 -31.05 -27.44 -22.98
C GLY A 726 -30.36 -26.07 -22.99
N ALA A 727 -30.48 -25.29 -24.06
CA ALA A 727 -29.84 -23.98 -24.14
C ALA A 727 -30.58 -22.93 -23.29
N PRO A 728 -29.89 -22.07 -22.52
CA PRO A 728 -30.55 -21.07 -21.67
C PRO A 728 -31.46 -20.11 -22.44
N VAL A 729 -31.04 -19.69 -23.64
CA VAL A 729 -31.83 -18.78 -24.50
C VAL A 729 -33.17 -19.38 -24.93
N THR A 730 -33.26 -20.69 -25.15
CA THR A 730 -34.52 -21.35 -25.55
C THR A 730 -35.44 -21.54 -24.36
N VAL A 731 -34.88 -21.88 -23.19
CA VAL A 731 -35.61 -21.94 -21.92
C VAL A 731 -36.17 -20.56 -21.55
N PHE A 732 -35.37 -19.50 -21.65
CA PHE A 732 -35.82 -18.13 -21.42
C PHE A 732 -36.95 -17.72 -22.36
N LEU A 733 -36.80 -17.98 -23.67
CA LEU A 733 -37.83 -17.69 -24.65
C LEU A 733 -39.13 -18.47 -24.35
N GLY A 734 -39.01 -19.74 -23.96
CA GLY A 734 -40.14 -20.55 -23.53
C GLY A 734 -40.86 -19.97 -22.33
N ASN A 735 -40.12 -19.53 -21.31
CA ASN A 735 -40.68 -18.88 -20.13
C ASN A 735 -41.44 -17.60 -20.49
N VAL A 736 -40.88 -16.76 -21.36
CA VAL A 736 -41.55 -15.52 -21.82
C VAL A 736 -42.87 -15.83 -22.53
N VAL A 737 -42.86 -16.76 -23.50
CA VAL A 737 -44.07 -17.13 -24.25
C VAL A 737 -45.14 -17.74 -23.33
N MET A 738 -44.74 -18.64 -22.43
CA MET A 738 -45.66 -19.26 -21.47
C MET A 738 -46.21 -18.25 -20.46
N TYR A 739 -45.43 -17.24 -20.07
CA TYR A 739 -45.90 -16.19 -19.17
C TYR A 739 -46.93 -15.27 -19.84
N PHE A 740 -46.75 -14.92 -21.12
CA PHE A 740 -47.78 -14.19 -21.87
C PHE A 740 -49.07 -15.01 -22.03
N ALA A 741 -48.96 -16.33 -22.23
CA ALA A 741 -50.12 -17.22 -22.26
C ALA A 741 -50.85 -17.24 -20.90
N PHE A 742 -50.10 -17.27 -19.78
CA PHE A 742 -50.65 -17.14 -18.43
C PHE A 742 -51.40 -15.81 -18.24
N LEU A 743 -50.82 -14.67 -18.62
CA LEU A 743 -51.49 -13.37 -18.50
C LEU A 743 -52.76 -13.29 -19.38
N PHE A 744 -52.72 -13.88 -20.58
CA PHE A 744 -53.89 -13.96 -21.45
C PHE A 744 -55.00 -14.82 -20.83
N LEU A 745 -54.65 -15.99 -20.26
CA LEU A 745 -55.60 -16.84 -19.55
C LEU A 745 -56.19 -16.13 -18.33
N PHE A 746 -55.36 -15.44 -17.53
CA PHE A 746 -55.81 -14.65 -16.38
C PHE A 746 -56.80 -13.56 -16.82
N THR A 747 -56.47 -12.83 -17.89
CA THR A 747 -57.34 -11.79 -18.46
C THR A 747 -58.67 -12.36 -18.94
N TYR A 748 -58.64 -13.50 -19.64
CA TYR A 748 -59.85 -14.20 -20.11
C TYR A 748 -60.75 -14.62 -18.94
N VAL A 749 -60.17 -15.20 -17.89
CA VAL A 749 -60.90 -15.59 -16.67
C VAL A 749 -61.53 -14.36 -16.00
N LEU A 750 -60.79 -13.27 -15.83
CA LEU A 750 -61.28 -12.07 -15.14
C LEU A 750 -62.38 -11.33 -15.92
N LEU A 751 -62.26 -11.25 -17.25
CA LEU A 751 -63.19 -10.47 -18.09
C LEU A 751 -64.40 -11.28 -18.56
N VAL A 752 -64.24 -12.57 -18.87
CA VAL A 752 -65.26 -13.36 -19.58
C VAL A 752 -65.88 -14.45 -18.69
N ASP A 753 -65.08 -15.24 -17.98
CA ASP A 753 -65.54 -16.49 -17.35
C ASP A 753 -65.63 -16.43 -15.81
N PHE A 754 -65.69 -15.23 -15.24
CA PHE A 754 -65.79 -15.01 -13.79
C PHE A 754 -67.22 -15.20 -13.27
N ARG A 755 -67.62 -16.44 -12.97
CA ARG A 755 -69.00 -16.79 -12.57
C ARG A 755 -69.24 -16.69 -11.06
N PRO A 756 -70.43 -16.25 -10.62
CA PRO A 756 -70.82 -16.22 -9.21
C PRO A 756 -71.26 -17.59 -8.66
N PRO A 757 -71.04 -17.89 -7.37
CA PRO A 757 -71.54 -19.11 -6.72
C PRO A 757 -73.09 -19.11 -6.72
N PRO A 758 -73.80 -20.25 -7.00
CA PRO A 758 -73.48 -21.64 -6.63
C PRO A 758 -72.88 -22.52 -7.74
N GLN A 759 -72.66 -21.99 -8.95
CA GLN A 759 -71.93 -22.71 -9.99
C GLN A 759 -70.44 -22.67 -9.62
N GLY A 760 -69.83 -23.84 -9.42
CA GLY A 760 -68.42 -23.95 -9.02
C GLY A 760 -67.45 -23.31 -10.02
N PRO A 761 -66.13 -23.25 -9.71
CA PRO A 761 -65.16 -22.63 -10.59
C PRO A 761 -65.16 -23.30 -11.98
N SER A 762 -65.05 -22.49 -13.03
CA SER A 762 -65.02 -22.99 -14.40
C SER A 762 -63.71 -23.75 -14.66
N GLY A 763 -63.66 -24.58 -15.70
CA GLY A 763 -62.44 -25.31 -16.06
C GLY A 763 -61.25 -24.39 -16.36
N SER A 764 -61.52 -23.20 -16.90
CA SER A 764 -60.49 -22.17 -17.17
C SER A 764 -59.95 -21.56 -15.86
N GLU A 765 -60.81 -21.31 -14.87
CA GLU A 765 -60.43 -20.86 -13.52
C GLU A 765 -59.61 -21.91 -12.77
N VAL A 766 -59.99 -23.19 -12.84
CA VAL A 766 -59.22 -24.28 -12.21
C VAL A 766 -57.83 -24.41 -12.84
N THR A 767 -57.74 -24.23 -14.16
CA THR A 767 -56.46 -24.22 -14.88
C THR A 767 -55.58 -23.06 -14.42
N LEU A 768 -56.16 -21.87 -14.20
CA LEU A 768 -55.44 -20.72 -13.66
C LEU A 768 -54.92 -20.98 -12.23
N TYR A 769 -55.73 -21.59 -11.36
CA TYR A 769 -55.29 -21.94 -10.00
C TYR A 769 -54.14 -22.95 -10.00
N PHE A 770 -54.23 -23.96 -10.87
CA PHE A 770 -53.15 -24.92 -11.03
C PHE A 770 -51.86 -24.26 -11.52
N TRP A 771 -51.97 -23.29 -12.44
CA TRP A 771 -50.80 -22.55 -12.95
C TRP A 771 -50.14 -21.68 -11.87
N VAL A 772 -50.93 -20.97 -11.05
CA VAL A 772 -50.33 -20.18 -9.95
C VAL A 772 -49.73 -21.11 -8.90
N PHE A 773 -50.33 -22.27 -8.64
CA PHE A 773 -49.73 -23.28 -7.76
C PHE A 773 -48.37 -23.76 -8.29
N THR A 774 -48.20 -23.97 -9.59
CA THR A 774 -46.88 -24.34 -10.15
C THR A 774 -45.87 -23.20 -10.04
N LEU A 775 -46.29 -21.92 -10.14
CA LEU A 775 -45.41 -20.78 -9.86
C LEU A 775 -44.97 -20.75 -8.39
N VAL A 776 -45.86 -21.02 -7.44
CA VAL A 776 -45.51 -21.10 -6.01
C VAL A 776 -44.48 -22.19 -5.76
N LEU A 777 -44.63 -23.36 -6.40
CA LEU A 777 -43.65 -24.44 -6.30
C LEU A 777 -42.28 -24.04 -6.88
N GLU A 778 -42.26 -23.27 -7.95
CA GLU A 778 -41.02 -22.76 -8.55
C GLU A 778 -40.32 -21.73 -7.65
N GLU A 779 -41.07 -20.83 -7.01
CA GLU A 779 -40.52 -19.89 -6.00
C GLU A 779 -39.94 -20.62 -4.80
N ILE A 780 -40.64 -21.66 -4.31
CA ILE A 780 -40.14 -22.54 -3.25
C ILE A 780 -38.87 -23.26 -3.73
N ARG A 781 -38.84 -23.78 -4.96
CA ARG A 781 -37.66 -24.43 -5.53
C ARG A 781 -36.46 -23.47 -5.54
N GLN A 782 -36.66 -22.24 -6.02
CA GLN A 782 -35.63 -21.21 -6.10
C GLN A 782 -35.13 -20.77 -4.72
N GLY A 783 -36.02 -20.63 -3.73
CA GLY A 783 -35.67 -20.22 -2.37
C GLY A 783 -34.93 -21.28 -1.54
N PHE A 784 -35.13 -22.58 -1.82
CA PHE A 784 -34.56 -23.67 -1.02
C PHE A 784 -33.38 -24.41 -1.67
N PHE A 785 -33.39 -24.65 -2.99
CA PHE A 785 -32.49 -25.59 -3.67
C PHE A 785 -31.25 -24.99 -4.33
N THR A 786 -30.96 -23.70 -4.11
CA THR A 786 -29.90 -22.99 -4.83
C THR A 786 -28.48 -23.25 -4.34
N ASP A 787 -28.25 -23.87 -3.17
CA ASP A 787 -26.89 -24.25 -2.73
C ASP A 787 -26.86 -25.26 -1.55
N GLU A 788 -25.89 -26.17 -1.49
CA GLU A 788 -25.92 -27.34 -0.56
C GLU A 788 -25.46 -27.05 0.89
N ASP A 789 -24.91 -25.88 1.22
CA ASP A 789 -24.15 -25.72 2.49
C ASP A 789 -24.56 -24.57 3.46
N THR A 790 -25.62 -23.79 3.20
CA THR A 790 -25.98 -22.63 4.05
C THR A 790 -27.25 -22.84 4.92
N ARG A 791 -27.25 -22.26 6.13
CA ARG A 791 -28.39 -22.31 7.08
C ARG A 791 -29.64 -21.68 6.45
N LEU A 792 -30.77 -22.39 6.50
CA LEU A 792 -32.07 -22.01 5.93
C LEU A 792 -32.50 -20.56 6.26
N VAL A 793 -32.20 -20.08 7.47
CA VAL A 793 -32.55 -18.72 7.90
C VAL A 793 -31.81 -17.66 7.08
N LYS A 794 -30.50 -17.85 6.81
CA LYS A 794 -29.72 -16.90 6.00
C LYS A 794 -30.22 -16.87 4.55
N LYS A 795 -30.57 -18.03 3.98
CA LYS A 795 -31.16 -18.13 2.64
C LYS A 795 -32.47 -17.36 2.53
N PHE A 796 -33.37 -17.56 3.50
CA PHE A 796 -34.64 -16.82 3.53
C PHE A 796 -34.42 -15.31 3.70
N THR A 797 -33.44 -14.91 4.51
CA THR A 797 -33.10 -13.49 4.70
C THR A 797 -32.61 -12.85 3.39
N LEU A 798 -31.72 -13.54 2.65
CA LEU A 798 -31.25 -13.09 1.33
C LEU A 798 -32.37 -13.05 0.29
N TYR A 799 -33.25 -14.05 0.26
CA TYR A 799 -34.40 -14.07 -0.65
C TYR A 799 -35.33 -12.87 -0.40
N VAL A 800 -35.60 -12.56 0.87
CA VAL A 800 -36.46 -11.43 1.26
C VAL A 800 -35.75 -10.08 1.14
N GLU A 801 -34.43 -10.03 0.93
CA GLU A 801 -33.72 -8.76 0.75
C GLU A 801 -34.02 -8.13 -0.62
N ASP A 802 -34.13 -8.96 -1.65
CA ASP A 802 -34.45 -8.56 -3.02
C ASP A 802 -35.86 -7.96 -3.15
N ASN A 803 -35.97 -6.80 -3.79
CA ASN A 803 -37.22 -6.09 -3.99
C ASN A 803 -38.16 -6.80 -4.97
N TRP A 804 -37.63 -7.53 -5.95
CA TRP A 804 -38.45 -8.26 -6.93
C TRP A 804 -39.10 -9.49 -6.30
N ASN A 805 -38.36 -10.23 -5.48
CA ASN A 805 -38.89 -11.38 -4.72
C ASN A 805 -39.98 -10.95 -3.73
N LYS A 806 -39.85 -9.76 -3.11
CA LYS A 806 -40.94 -9.17 -2.29
C LYS A 806 -42.20 -8.93 -3.13
N CYS A 807 -42.06 -8.45 -4.36
CA CYS A 807 -43.18 -8.22 -5.27
C CYS A 807 -43.90 -9.54 -5.61
N ASP A 808 -43.14 -10.61 -5.85
CA ASP A 808 -43.68 -11.95 -6.13
C ASP A 808 -44.41 -12.56 -4.92
N MET A 809 -43.87 -12.38 -3.70
CA MET A 809 -44.55 -12.77 -2.46
C MET A 809 -45.87 -12.01 -2.25
N VAL A 810 -45.89 -10.71 -2.59
CA VAL A 810 -47.11 -9.89 -2.52
C VAL A 810 -48.15 -10.36 -3.55
N ALA A 811 -47.74 -10.67 -4.78
CA ALA A 811 -48.63 -11.20 -5.82
C ALA A 811 -49.27 -12.53 -5.38
N ILE A 812 -48.46 -13.48 -4.91
CA ILE A 812 -48.97 -14.78 -4.44
C ILE A 812 -49.95 -14.60 -3.27
N PHE A 813 -49.63 -13.70 -2.32
CA PHE A 813 -50.52 -13.39 -1.20
C PHE A 813 -51.86 -12.79 -1.66
N LEU A 814 -51.83 -11.81 -2.56
CA LEU A 814 -53.04 -11.18 -3.11
C LEU A 814 -53.88 -12.18 -3.90
N PHE A 815 -53.25 -13.08 -4.66
CA PHE A 815 -53.95 -14.15 -5.36
C PHE A 815 -54.68 -15.09 -4.39
N ILE A 816 -54.00 -15.57 -3.33
CA ILE A 816 -54.61 -16.44 -2.31
C ILE A 816 -55.77 -15.71 -1.62
N ALA A 817 -55.59 -14.45 -1.24
CA ALA A 817 -56.63 -13.63 -0.63
C ALA A 817 -57.83 -13.43 -1.58
N GLY A 818 -57.58 -13.15 -2.86
CA GLY A 818 -58.60 -12.96 -3.89
C GLY A 818 -59.40 -14.23 -4.16
N VAL A 819 -58.74 -15.38 -4.28
CA VAL A 819 -59.40 -16.69 -4.42
C VAL A 819 -60.19 -17.03 -3.16
N THR A 820 -59.67 -16.75 -1.97
CA THR A 820 -60.40 -16.98 -0.71
C THR A 820 -61.66 -16.11 -0.62
N CYS A 821 -61.57 -14.82 -0.97
CA CYS A 821 -62.74 -13.92 -1.03
C CYS A 821 -63.77 -14.36 -2.08
N ARG A 822 -63.30 -14.90 -3.22
CA ARG A 822 -64.17 -15.48 -4.25
C ARG A 822 -64.98 -16.68 -3.73
N MET A 823 -64.40 -17.53 -2.88
CA MET A 823 -65.11 -18.70 -2.31
C MET A 823 -66.22 -18.29 -1.33
N LEU A 824 -66.22 -17.04 -0.84
CA LEU A 824 -67.18 -16.51 0.13
C LEU A 824 -68.29 -15.72 -0.59
N PRO A 825 -69.57 -16.13 -0.49
CA PRO A 825 -70.68 -15.45 -1.18
C PRO A 825 -70.83 -13.96 -0.83
N TRP A 826 -70.49 -13.58 0.41
CA TRP A 826 -70.60 -12.20 0.91
C TRP A 826 -69.44 -11.29 0.47
N ALA A 827 -68.34 -11.87 -0.05
CA ALA A 827 -67.13 -11.14 -0.46
C ALA A 827 -66.79 -11.33 -1.95
N PHE A 828 -67.75 -11.81 -2.76
CA PHE A 828 -67.51 -12.13 -4.17
C PHE A 828 -67.03 -10.93 -5.00
N GLU A 829 -67.69 -9.77 -4.87
CA GLU A 829 -67.28 -8.54 -5.55
C GLU A 829 -65.90 -8.05 -5.06
N ALA A 830 -65.63 -8.20 -3.75
CA ALA A 830 -64.32 -7.92 -3.19
C ALA A 830 -63.24 -8.85 -3.79
N GLY A 831 -63.54 -10.13 -3.97
CA GLY A 831 -62.67 -11.10 -4.63
C GLY A 831 -62.34 -10.71 -6.07
N ARG A 832 -63.33 -10.23 -6.84
CA ARG A 832 -63.11 -9.70 -8.19
C ARG A 832 -62.17 -8.50 -8.18
N THR A 833 -62.37 -7.54 -7.26
CA THR A 833 -61.50 -6.37 -7.15
C THR A 833 -60.08 -6.73 -6.72
N VAL A 834 -59.91 -7.68 -5.79
CA VAL A 834 -58.59 -8.13 -5.34
C VAL A 834 -57.85 -8.85 -6.46
N LEU A 835 -58.50 -9.75 -7.20
CA LEU A 835 -57.89 -10.44 -8.34
C LEU A 835 -57.57 -9.49 -9.51
N ALA A 836 -58.33 -8.40 -9.69
CA ALA A 836 -58.01 -7.37 -10.67
C ALA A 836 -56.76 -6.57 -10.31
N LEU A 837 -56.58 -6.22 -9.03
CA LEU A 837 -55.35 -5.60 -8.53
C LEU A 837 -54.16 -6.57 -8.64
N ASP A 838 -54.39 -7.83 -8.31
CA ASP A 838 -53.38 -8.89 -8.40
C ASP A 838 -52.88 -9.10 -9.85
N PHE A 839 -53.78 -9.05 -10.84
CA PHE A 839 -53.40 -9.05 -12.27
C PHE A 839 -52.42 -7.91 -12.63
N MET A 840 -52.60 -6.72 -12.04
CA MET A 840 -51.66 -5.61 -12.27
C MET A 840 -50.28 -5.94 -11.71
N VAL A 841 -50.19 -6.55 -10.53
CA VAL A 841 -48.92 -6.95 -9.91
C VAL A 841 -48.22 -8.02 -10.74
N PHE A 842 -48.93 -9.05 -11.21
CA PHE A 842 -48.37 -10.04 -12.15
C PHE A 842 -47.90 -9.38 -13.47
N THR A 843 -48.63 -8.38 -13.98
CA THR A 843 -48.19 -7.66 -15.18
C THR A 843 -46.89 -6.87 -14.94
N LEU A 844 -46.70 -6.28 -13.75
CA LEU A 844 -45.45 -5.59 -13.39
C LEU A 844 -44.22 -6.52 -13.40
N ARG A 845 -44.41 -7.82 -13.09
CA ARG A 845 -43.33 -8.83 -13.14
C ARG A 845 -42.71 -8.98 -14.54
N LEU A 846 -43.42 -8.61 -15.61
CA LEU A 846 -42.83 -8.57 -16.96
C LEU A 846 -41.61 -7.65 -17.05
N ILE A 847 -41.58 -6.55 -16.29
CA ILE A 847 -40.45 -5.61 -16.28
C ILE A 847 -39.18 -6.32 -15.81
N HIS A 848 -39.28 -7.14 -14.77
CA HIS A 848 -38.16 -7.93 -14.25
C HIS A 848 -37.67 -8.96 -15.27
N ILE A 849 -38.58 -9.68 -15.94
CA ILE A 849 -38.22 -10.68 -16.97
C ILE A 849 -37.46 -10.01 -18.14
N PHE A 850 -37.89 -8.83 -18.57
CA PHE A 850 -37.22 -8.09 -19.64
C PHE A 850 -35.95 -7.36 -19.20
N ALA A 851 -35.64 -7.32 -17.89
CA ALA A 851 -34.39 -6.74 -17.40
C ALA A 851 -33.14 -7.50 -17.90
N VAL A 852 -33.28 -8.79 -18.21
CA VAL A 852 -32.20 -9.62 -18.80
C VAL A 852 -31.84 -9.17 -20.23
N HIS A 853 -32.73 -8.46 -20.93
CA HIS A 853 -32.49 -8.07 -22.31
C HIS A 853 -31.41 -6.98 -22.43
N LYS A 854 -30.38 -7.23 -23.25
CA LYS A 854 -29.18 -6.37 -23.43
C LYS A 854 -29.48 -4.88 -23.63
N GLN A 855 -30.56 -4.52 -24.32
CA GLN A 855 -30.91 -3.11 -24.60
C GLN A 855 -31.89 -2.48 -23.59
N LEU A 856 -32.67 -3.30 -22.88
CA LEU A 856 -33.74 -2.82 -21.98
C LEU A 856 -33.30 -2.85 -20.52
N GLY A 857 -32.47 -3.82 -20.12
CA GLY A 857 -31.96 -3.99 -18.76
C GLY A 857 -31.35 -2.73 -18.16
N PRO A 858 -30.31 -2.13 -18.78
CA PRO A 858 -29.69 -0.92 -18.27
C PRO A 858 -30.69 0.24 -18.10
N LYS A 859 -31.70 0.34 -18.96
CA LYS A 859 -32.74 1.38 -18.85
C LYS A 859 -33.67 1.14 -17.65
N ILE A 860 -34.00 -0.12 -17.36
CA ILE A 860 -34.85 -0.50 -16.21
C ILE A 860 -34.13 -0.20 -14.90
N ILE A 861 -32.84 -0.54 -14.77
CA ILE A 861 -32.02 -0.24 -13.57
C ILE A 861 -31.92 1.27 -13.33
N ILE A 862 -31.79 2.07 -14.39
CA ILE A 862 -31.80 3.54 -14.29
C ILE A 862 -33.12 4.03 -13.70
N VAL A 863 -34.26 3.54 -14.19
CA VAL A 863 -35.59 3.91 -13.68
C VAL A 863 -35.72 3.58 -12.19
N GLU A 864 -35.27 2.39 -11.76
CA GLU A 864 -35.30 2.01 -10.35
C GLU A 864 -34.49 2.97 -9.47
N ARG A 865 -33.27 3.34 -9.89
CA ARG A 865 -32.42 4.30 -9.15
C ARG A 865 -33.02 5.71 -9.09
N MET A 866 -33.86 6.07 -10.05
CA MET A 866 -34.57 7.35 -10.07
C MET A 866 -35.79 7.38 -9.14
N MET A 867 -36.37 6.23 -8.76
CA MET A 867 -37.57 6.18 -7.91
C MET A 867 -37.37 6.81 -6.52
N LYS A 868 -36.15 6.77 -5.96
CA LYS A 868 -35.84 7.44 -4.68
C LYS A 868 -36.02 8.96 -4.76
N ASP A 869 -35.67 9.57 -5.88
CA ASP A 869 -35.84 11.02 -6.09
C ASP A 869 -37.29 11.38 -6.39
N VAL A 870 -37.97 10.53 -7.17
CA VAL A 870 -39.41 10.68 -7.43
C VAL A 870 -40.19 10.66 -6.12
N PHE A 871 -39.79 9.87 -5.13
CA PHE A 871 -40.42 9.88 -3.81
C PHE A 871 -40.26 11.23 -3.08
N PHE A 872 -39.04 11.77 -3.02
CA PHE A 872 -38.81 13.10 -2.42
C PHE A 872 -39.61 14.19 -3.14
N PHE A 873 -39.70 14.10 -4.46
CA PHE A 873 -40.51 14.99 -5.28
C PHE A 873 -42.01 14.87 -4.99
N LEU A 874 -42.55 13.66 -4.97
CA LEU A 874 -43.96 13.39 -4.66
C LEU A 874 -44.32 13.86 -3.25
N PHE A 875 -43.39 13.78 -2.30
CA PHE A 875 -43.58 14.33 -0.95
C PHE A 875 -43.78 15.85 -0.97
N PHE A 876 -42.90 16.60 -1.64
CA PHE A 876 -43.07 18.06 -1.76
C PHE A 876 -44.34 18.44 -2.53
N LEU A 877 -44.65 17.71 -3.60
CA LEU A 877 -45.89 17.92 -4.37
C LEU A 877 -47.12 17.67 -3.50
N SER A 878 -47.13 16.62 -2.68
CA SER A 878 -48.25 16.26 -1.81
C SER A 878 -48.50 17.33 -0.74
N VAL A 879 -47.44 17.83 -0.08
CA VAL A 879 -47.54 18.91 0.92
C VAL A 879 -48.12 20.18 0.28
N TRP A 880 -47.65 20.54 -0.92
CA TRP A 880 -48.15 21.70 -1.65
C TRP A 880 -49.60 21.54 -2.12
N LEU A 881 -49.94 20.34 -2.62
CA LEU A 881 -51.27 20.00 -3.10
C LEU A 881 -52.32 20.05 -1.98
N VAL A 882 -52.02 19.47 -0.81
CA VAL A 882 -52.92 19.51 0.35
C VAL A 882 -53.15 20.96 0.81
N ALA A 883 -52.10 21.78 0.89
CA ALA A 883 -52.21 23.18 1.30
C ALA A 883 -53.14 23.97 0.36
N TYR A 884 -52.97 23.81 -0.96
CA TYR A 884 -53.83 24.45 -1.95
C TYR A 884 -55.27 23.90 -1.89
N GLY A 885 -55.45 22.59 -1.81
CA GLY A 885 -56.76 21.94 -1.77
C GLY A 885 -57.60 22.32 -0.54
N VAL A 886 -56.99 22.35 0.64
CA VAL A 886 -57.65 22.78 1.89
C VAL A 886 -58.05 24.25 1.80
N THR A 887 -57.16 25.11 1.31
CA THR A 887 -57.44 26.55 1.16
C THR A 887 -58.58 26.80 0.17
N THR A 888 -58.59 26.07 -0.94
CA THR A 888 -59.63 26.18 -1.98
C THR A 888 -61.00 25.70 -1.46
N GLN A 889 -61.03 24.58 -0.74
CA GLN A 889 -62.26 24.08 -0.10
C GLN A 889 -62.79 25.06 0.96
N ALA A 890 -61.90 25.67 1.76
CA ALA A 890 -62.29 26.63 2.79
C ALA A 890 -62.88 27.93 2.20
N LEU A 891 -62.38 28.39 1.05
CA LEU A 891 -62.85 29.60 0.38
C LEU A 891 -64.16 29.37 -0.40
N LEU A 892 -64.29 28.27 -1.14
CA LEU A 892 -65.46 28.00 -1.99
C LEU A 892 -66.61 27.33 -1.24
N HIS A 893 -66.35 26.45 -0.27
CA HIS A 893 -67.40 25.65 0.38
C HIS A 893 -67.20 25.56 1.91
N PRO A 894 -67.40 26.67 2.64
CA PRO A 894 -67.14 26.74 4.08
C PRO A 894 -68.10 25.90 4.95
N HIS A 895 -69.26 25.49 4.42
CA HIS A 895 -70.32 24.82 5.18
C HIS A 895 -70.61 23.37 4.75
N ASP A 896 -69.81 22.78 3.85
CA ASP A 896 -70.01 21.39 3.42
C ASP A 896 -69.28 20.42 4.39
N GLY A 897 -70.05 19.64 5.16
CA GLY A 897 -69.53 18.69 6.16
C GLY A 897 -69.38 17.24 5.67
N ARG A 898 -69.64 16.97 4.38
CA ARG A 898 -69.59 15.60 3.83
C ARG A 898 -68.15 15.16 3.60
N LEU A 899 -67.64 14.24 4.43
CA LEU A 899 -66.25 13.77 4.42
C LEU A 899 -65.77 13.25 3.06
N GLU A 900 -66.60 12.49 2.34
CA GLU A 900 -66.27 11.94 1.01
C GLU A 900 -66.03 13.05 -0.03
N TRP A 901 -66.89 14.08 -0.03
CA TRP A 901 -66.79 15.22 -0.94
C TRP A 901 -65.64 16.16 -0.56
N ILE A 902 -65.37 16.34 0.73
CA ILE A 902 -64.21 17.09 1.22
C ILE A 902 -62.92 16.42 0.74
N PHE A 903 -62.79 15.09 0.93
CA PHE A 903 -61.61 14.36 0.49
C PHE A 903 -61.41 14.44 -1.04
N ARG A 904 -62.51 14.27 -1.81
CA ARG A 904 -62.49 14.40 -3.27
C ARG A 904 -62.12 15.81 -3.75
N ARG A 905 -62.55 16.86 -3.06
CA ARG A 905 -62.27 18.26 -3.44
C ARG A 905 -60.89 18.73 -2.98
N VAL A 906 -60.40 18.27 -1.82
CA VAL A 906 -59.11 18.69 -1.25
C VAL A 906 -57.94 17.97 -1.92
N LEU A 907 -58.07 16.69 -2.27
CA LEU A 907 -56.96 15.91 -2.81
C LEU A 907 -57.13 15.59 -4.29
N TYR A 908 -58.25 14.97 -4.66
CA TYR A 908 -58.42 14.43 -6.01
C TYR A 908 -58.56 15.52 -7.08
N ARG A 909 -59.31 16.60 -6.83
CA ARG A 909 -59.47 17.69 -7.80
C ARG A 909 -58.17 18.48 -8.05
N PRO A 910 -57.44 18.99 -7.04
CA PRO A 910 -56.14 19.61 -7.23
C PRO A 910 -55.12 18.73 -7.96
N TYR A 911 -55.15 17.42 -7.72
CA TYR A 911 -54.30 16.46 -8.43
C TYR A 911 -54.59 16.46 -9.94
N LEU A 912 -55.85 16.40 -10.35
CA LEU A 912 -56.25 16.45 -11.77
C LEU A 912 -55.93 17.79 -12.45
N GLN A 913 -55.97 18.89 -11.70
CA GLN A 913 -55.61 20.22 -12.20
C GLN A 913 -54.15 20.30 -12.65
N ILE A 914 -53.23 19.56 -12.02
CA ILE A 914 -51.82 19.47 -12.43
C ILE A 914 -51.69 18.87 -13.84
N PHE A 915 -52.56 17.94 -14.21
CA PHE A 915 -52.60 17.31 -15.54
C PHE A 915 -53.41 18.09 -16.59
N GLY A 916 -53.83 19.32 -16.27
CA GLY A 916 -54.54 20.20 -17.20
C GLY A 916 -56.07 20.00 -17.25
N GLN A 917 -56.64 19.15 -16.40
CA GLN A 917 -58.10 19.04 -16.24
C GLN A 917 -58.59 20.11 -15.25
N ILE A 918 -58.78 21.33 -15.75
CA ILE A 918 -59.27 22.47 -14.95
C ILE A 918 -60.77 22.63 -15.22
N PRO A 919 -61.66 22.27 -14.28
CA PRO A 919 -63.09 22.49 -14.44
C PRO A 919 -63.41 23.99 -14.25
N LEU A 920 -63.19 24.78 -15.31
CA LEU A 920 -63.46 26.22 -15.32
C LEU A 920 -64.94 26.52 -15.06
N ASP A 921 -65.85 25.63 -15.48
CA ASP A 921 -67.31 25.79 -15.31
C ASP A 921 -67.79 25.82 -13.84
N GLU A 922 -66.99 25.32 -12.88
CA GLU A 922 -67.32 25.37 -11.45
C GLU A 922 -66.64 26.54 -10.70
N ILE A 923 -65.63 27.16 -11.33
CA ILE A 923 -64.82 28.24 -10.74
C ILE A 923 -65.27 29.61 -11.26
N ASP A 924 -65.73 29.69 -12.52
CA ASP A 924 -66.16 30.95 -13.15
C ASP A 924 -67.65 31.27 -12.89
N GLU A 925 -67.89 32.53 -12.53
CA GLU A 925 -69.18 33.13 -12.12
C GLU A 925 -70.35 32.93 -13.11
N ALA A 926 -70.08 32.61 -14.37
CA ALA A 926 -71.03 32.83 -15.46
C ALA A 926 -72.12 31.75 -15.64
N ARG A 927 -72.10 30.63 -14.89
CA ARG A 927 -73.01 29.49 -15.16
C ARG A 927 -73.70 28.82 -13.96
N VAL A 928 -73.40 29.20 -12.71
CA VAL A 928 -73.95 28.49 -11.54
C VAL A 928 -75.23 29.16 -11.02
N ASN A 929 -76.39 28.79 -11.57
CA ASN A 929 -77.70 29.21 -11.05
C ASN A 929 -78.03 28.48 -9.74
N CYS A 930 -77.50 28.97 -8.62
CA CYS A 930 -77.89 28.52 -7.28
C CYS A 930 -79.04 29.37 -6.73
N SER A 931 -80.27 29.10 -7.18
CA SER A 931 -81.48 29.75 -6.66
C SER A 931 -82.33 28.74 -5.88
N LEU A 932 -82.40 28.93 -4.55
CA LEU A 932 -83.39 28.40 -3.59
C LEU A 932 -83.34 26.88 -3.22
N HIS A 933 -83.04 26.67 -1.92
CA HIS A 933 -83.21 25.49 -1.04
C HIS A 933 -82.08 24.42 -0.97
N PRO A 934 -81.37 24.24 0.18
CA PRO A 934 -80.12 23.45 0.25
C PRO A 934 -80.24 21.98 0.67
N LEU A 935 -81.41 21.32 0.67
CA LEU A 935 -81.56 20.06 1.42
C LEU A 935 -82.23 18.85 0.76
N LEU A 936 -82.46 18.80 -0.56
CA LEU A 936 -83.13 17.62 -1.16
C LEU A 936 -82.61 17.19 -2.55
N LEU A 937 -81.31 16.94 -2.69
CA LEU A 937 -80.84 16.00 -3.71
C LEU A 937 -79.50 15.38 -3.29
N GLU A 938 -79.48 14.08 -3.04
CA GLU A 938 -78.37 13.28 -2.50
C GLU A 938 -77.17 13.13 -3.48
N GLY A 939 -77.05 14.01 -4.48
CA GLY A 939 -76.00 13.96 -5.49
C GLY A 939 -75.59 15.31 -6.12
N SER A 940 -76.15 16.45 -5.71
CA SER A 940 -75.80 17.76 -6.30
C SER A 940 -74.60 18.42 -5.59
N PRO A 941 -73.68 19.07 -6.33
CA PRO A 941 -72.57 19.82 -5.75
C PRO A 941 -73.10 21.02 -4.94
N SER A 942 -72.55 21.23 -3.73
CA SER A 942 -72.85 22.42 -2.91
C SER A 942 -72.49 23.69 -3.67
N CYS A 943 -73.30 24.75 -3.53
CA CYS A 943 -73.06 26.02 -4.19
C CYS A 943 -71.75 26.69 -3.70
N PRO A 944 -70.95 27.29 -4.61
CA PRO A 944 -69.74 28.00 -4.24
C PRO A 944 -70.05 29.36 -3.58
N ASN A 945 -69.21 29.77 -2.63
CA ASN A 945 -69.24 31.09 -2.01
C ASN A 945 -68.55 32.13 -2.91
N LEU A 946 -69.27 33.19 -3.26
CA LEU A 946 -68.84 34.21 -4.23
C LEU A 946 -67.95 35.31 -3.63
N TYR A 947 -67.84 35.42 -2.30
CA TYR A 947 -67.18 36.56 -1.64
C TYR A 947 -65.68 36.72 -1.97
N ALA A 948 -64.96 35.63 -2.24
CA ALA A 948 -63.50 35.64 -2.45
C ALA A 948 -63.05 34.84 -3.68
N ASN A 949 -63.88 34.77 -4.73
CA ASN A 949 -63.58 33.96 -5.92
C ASN A 949 -62.29 34.41 -6.65
N TRP A 950 -62.02 35.71 -6.70
CA TRP A 950 -60.79 36.27 -7.29
C TRP A 950 -59.50 35.76 -6.62
N VAL A 951 -59.54 35.45 -5.31
CA VAL A 951 -58.41 34.87 -4.57
C VAL A 951 -58.16 33.43 -5.03
N VAL A 952 -59.23 32.67 -5.29
CA VAL A 952 -59.13 31.28 -5.77
C VAL A 952 -58.50 31.23 -7.16
N ILE A 953 -58.86 32.16 -8.06
CA ILE A 953 -58.25 32.26 -9.39
C ILE A 953 -56.74 32.59 -9.28
N LEU A 954 -56.36 33.53 -8.41
CA LEU A 954 -54.94 33.84 -8.14
C LEU A 954 -54.19 32.65 -7.54
N LEU A 955 -54.81 31.91 -6.61
CA LEU A 955 -54.25 30.69 -6.03
C LEU A 955 -54.07 29.59 -7.07
N LEU A 956 -55.02 29.41 -7.99
CA LEU A 956 -54.93 28.45 -9.10
C LEU A 956 -53.76 28.79 -10.04
N VAL A 957 -53.61 30.06 -10.44
CA VAL A 957 -52.48 30.50 -11.27
C VAL A 957 -51.14 30.30 -10.54
N THR A 958 -51.08 30.66 -9.26
CA THR A 958 -49.86 30.48 -8.44
C THR A 958 -49.53 29.00 -8.25
N PHE A 959 -50.54 28.16 -8.00
CA PHE A 959 -50.41 26.72 -7.88
C PHE A 959 -49.85 26.12 -9.16
N LEU A 960 -50.46 26.39 -10.32
CA LEU A 960 -50.01 25.89 -11.62
C LEU A 960 -48.61 26.37 -12.01
N LEU A 961 -48.28 27.63 -11.72
CA LEU A 961 -46.95 28.18 -12.02
C LEU A 961 -45.87 27.49 -11.18
N VAL A 962 -46.11 27.28 -9.89
CA VAL A 962 -45.17 26.59 -9.00
C VAL A 962 -45.05 25.11 -9.37
N THR A 963 -46.17 24.43 -9.65
CA THR A 963 -46.16 23.00 -10.00
C THR A 963 -45.50 22.73 -11.36
N ASN A 964 -45.67 23.63 -12.34
CA ASN A 964 -45.12 23.42 -13.68
C ASN A 964 -43.67 23.90 -13.80
N ASN A 965 -43.31 25.09 -13.31
CA ASN A 965 -41.95 25.60 -13.48
C ASN A 965 -40.96 25.05 -12.45
N ARG A 966 -41.33 25.04 -11.16
CA ARG A 966 -40.39 24.71 -10.09
C ARG A 966 -40.34 23.21 -9.80
N VAL A 967 -41.50 22.58 -9.86
CA VAL A 967 -41.68 21.18 -9.49
C VAL A 967 -41.39 20.32 -10.73
N HIS A 968 -42.16 20.41 -11.82
CA HIS A 968 -41.85 19.63 -13.04
C HIS A 968 -40.49 19.97 -13.68
N GLY A 969 -40.13 21.26 -13.74
CA GLY A 969 -38.81 21.69 -14.22
C GLY A 969 -37.66 21.14 -13.36
N GLY A 970 -37.82 21.10 -12.04
CA GLY A 970 -36.84 20.50 -11.11
C GLY A 970 -36.72 18.98 -11.27
N ALA A 971 -37.83 18.28 -11.47
CA ALA A 971 -37.84 16.84 -11.73
C ALA A 971 -37.15 16.49 -13.07
N LEU A 972 -37.39 17.29 -14.12
CA LEU A 972 -36.72 17.13 -15.42
C LEU A 972 -35.21 17.41 -15.33
N GLY A 973 -34.80 18.43 -14.59
CA GLY A 973 -33.38 18.76 -14.40
C GLY A 973 -32.61 17.70 -13.62
N LEU A 974 -33.17 17.20 -12.51
CA LEU A 974 -32.59 16.09 -11.73
C LEU A 974 -32.58 14.79 -12.55
N GLY A 975 -33.66 14.53 -13.30
CA GLY A 975 -33.77 13.38 -14.18
C GLY A 975 -32.73 13.39 -15.30
N GLY A 976 -32.51 14.54 -15.92
CA GLY A 976 -31.47 14.74 -16.94
C GLY A 976 -30.05 14.57 -16.38
N GLY A 977 -29.77 15.16 -15.21
CA GLY A 977 -28.46 15.07 -14.55
C GLY A 977 -28.09 13.64 -14.15
N ARG A 978 -29.02 12.89 -13.55
CA ARG A 978 -28.79 11.46 -13.22
C ARG A 978 -28.79 10.57 -14.45
N GLY A 979 -29.59 10.87 -15.48
CA GLY A 979 -29.54 10.17 -16.75
C GLY A 979 -28.15 10.23 -17.40
N GLN A 980 -27.50 11.40 -17.35
CA GLN A 980 -26.12 11.57 -17.84
C GLN A 980 -25.09 10.86 -16.95
N GLN A 981 -25.23 10.93 -15.63
CA GLN A 981 -24.31 10.27 -14.70
C GLN A 981 -24.45 8.74 -14.68
N ALA A 982 -25.63 8.21 -15.01
CA ALA A 982 -25.87 6.78 -15.16
C ALA A 982 -25.52 6.25 -16.57
N ALA A 983 -25.50 7.12 -17.59
CA ALA A 983 -25.14 6.74 -18.95
C ALA A 983 -23.63 6.46 -19.13
N GLY A 984 -22.74 7.13 -18.39
CA GLY A 984 -21.31 6.81 -18.35
C GLY A 984 -20.92 6.30 -16.98
N PRO A 985 -20.52 5.03 -16.75
CA PRO A 985 -20.34 3.86 -17.62
C PRO A 985 -21.51 2.85 -17.41
N GLY A 986 -22.68 3.17 -17.97
CA GLY A 986 -23.90 2.36 -17.85
C GLY A 986 -23.92 0.96 -18.49
N PRO A 987 -23.15 0.62 -19.56
CA PRO A 987 -23.26 -0.71 -20.16
C PRO A 987 -22.70 -1.83 -19.28
N VAL A 988 -21.99 -1.49 -18.19
CA VAL A 988 -21.31 -2.44 -17.32
C VAL A 988 -22.24 -3.08 -16.29
N CYS A 989 -23.31 -2.38 -15.85
CA CYS A 989 -24.25 -2.92 -14.85
C CYS A 989 -25.17 -4.02 -15.42
N GLY A 990 -25.35 -4.11 -16.74
CA GLY A 990 -26.13 -5.19 -17.36
C GLY A 990 -25.39 -6.54 -17.45
N GLY A 991 -24.08 -6.55 -17.21
CA GLY A 991 -23.25 -7.77 -17.19
C GLY A 991 -23.41 -8.63 -15.93
N PRO A 992 -23.35 -8.07 -14.71
CA PRO A 992 -23.43 -8.85 -13.47
C PRO A 992 -24.87 -9.21 -13.04
N GLU A 993 -25.87 -8.36 -13.28
CA GLU A 993 -27.26 -8.59 -12.82
C GLU A 993 -28.10 -9.46 -13.78
N GLY A 994 -27.59 -9.74 -14.99
CA GLY A 994 -28.27 -10.57 -15.99
C GLY A 994 -28.04 -12.08 -15.84
N LEU A 995 -27.22 -12.52 -14.87
CA LEU A 995 -27.01 -13.95 -14.63
C LEU A 995 -28.17 -14.50 -13.78
N PRO A 996 -28.91 -15.51 -14.27
CA PRO A 996 -29.83 -16.22 -13.40
C PRO A 996 -29.03 -16.89 -12.28
N THR A 997 -29.32 -16.52 -11.04
CA THR A 997 -28.74 -17.07 -9.79
C THR A 997 -29.11 -18.55 -9.56
N THR A 998 -29.88 -19.14 -10.47
CA THR A 998 -30.03 -20.59 -10.56
C THR A 998 -28.74 -21.18 -11.13
N GLY A 999 -28.00 -21.93 -10.31
CA GLY A 999 -26.81 -22.67 -10.72
C GLY A 999 -26.99 -23.30 -12.10
N LEU A 1000 -26.38 -22.66 -13.10
CA LEU A 1000 -26.35 -23.18 -14.47
C LEU A 1000 -25.44 -24.42 -14.42
N PRO A 1001 -25.96 -25.62 -14.72
CA PRO A 1001 -25.13 -26.81 -14.80
C PRO A 1001 -24.05 -26.59 -15.86
N GLY A 1002 -22.80 -26.39 -15.42
CA GLY A 1002 -21.65 -26.13 -16.29
C GLY A 1002 -20.79 -24.90 -15.95
N LEU A 1003 -21.17 -24.07 -14.96
CA LEU A 1003 -20.37 -22.91 -14.52
C LEU A 1003 -19.18 -23.29 -13.60
N GLU A 1004 -19.23 -24.46 -12.98
CA GLU A 1004 -18.12 -25.04 -12.25
C GLU A 1004 -17.69 -26.33 -12.96
N ARG A 1005 -16.40 -26.44 -13.29
CA ARG A 1005 -15.84 -27.67 -13.85
C ARG A 1005 -14.59 -28.04 -13.07
N ASP A 1006 -14.62 -29.24 -12.50
CA ASP A 1006 -13.42 -29.91 -12.06
C ASP A 1006 -12.68 -30.41 -13.30
N LEU A 1007 -11.59 -29.73 -13.66
CA LEU A 1007 -10.73 -30.19 -14.74
C LEU A 1007 -9.90 -31.39 -14.24
N PRO A 1008 -9.60 -32.37 -15.11
CA PRO A 1008 -8.66 -33.43 -14.76
C PRO A 1008 -7.33 -32.83 -14.30
N GLU A 1009 -6.74 -33.37 -13.23
CA GLU A 1009 -5.50 -32.84 -12.64
C GLU A 1009 -4.37 -32.50 -13.63
N PRO A 1010 -4.03 -33.33 -14.64
CA PRO A 1010 -2.97 -33.00 -15.58
C PRO A 1010 -3.33 -31.81 -16.47
N LEU A 1011 -4.61 -31.61 -16.77
CA LEU A 1011 -5.07 -30.49 -17.59
C LEU A 1011 -5.15 -29.20 -16.76
N ASP A 1012 -5.58 -29.30 -15.50
CA ASP A 1012 -5.59 -28.20 -14.53
C ASP A 1012 -4.17 -27.65 -14.32
N GLN A 1013 -3.19 -28.54 -14.08
CA GLN A 1013 -1.79 -28.13 -13.91
C GLN A 1013 -1.22 -27.49 -15.19
N LYS A 1014 -1.56 -27.99 -16.39
CA LYS A 1014 -1.16 -27.36 -17.66
C LYS A 1014 -1.73 -25.94 -17.80
N VAL A 1015 -2.98 -25.70 -17.39
CA VAL A 1015 -3.60 -24.37 -17.45
C VAL A 1015 -2.94 -23.41 -16.46
N VAL A 1016 -2.64 -23.86 -15.23
CA VAL A 1016 -1.94 -23.04 -14.22
C VAL A 1016 -0.53 -22.68 -14.69
N THR A 1017 0.24 -23.65 -15.19
CA THR A 1017 1.59 -23.38 -15.73
C THR A 1017 1.53 -22.43 -16.92
N TRP A 1018 0.54 -22.60 -17.81
CA TRP A 1018 0.34 -21.69 -18.93
C TRP A 1018 0.00 -20.26 -18.47
N GLU A 1019 -0.87 -20.10 -17.46
CA GLU A 1019 -1.18 -18.80 -16.84
C GLU A 1019 0.08 -18.15 -16.27
N VAL A 1020 0.92 -18.90 -15.56
CA VAL A 1020 2.18 -18.40 -14.98
C VAL A 1020 3.12 -17.88 -16.08
N VAL A 1021 3.28 -18.62 -17.18
CA VAL A 1021 4.09 -18.16 -18.34
C VAL A 1021 3.51 -16.88 -18.95
N GLN A 1022 2.18 -16.78 -19.08
CA GLN A 1022 1.57 -15.52 -19.56
C GLN A 1022 1.78 -14.37 -18.57
N LYS A 1023 1.79 -14.64 -17.27
CA LYS A 1023 2.08 -13.65 -16.23
C LYS A 1023 3.53 -13.17 -16.28
N GLU A 1024 4.50 -14.04 -16.50
CA GLU A 1024 5.90 -13.63 -16.67
C GLU A 1024 6.09 -12.75 -17.91
N ASN A 1025 5.46 -13.12 -19.03
CA ASN A 1025 5.44 -12.30 -20.24
C ASN A 1025 4.80 -10.93 -19.98
N PHE A 1026 3.69 -10.90 -19.24
CA PHE A 1026 3.01 -9.67 -18.82
C PHE A 1026 3.92 -8.76 -17.98
N LEU A 1027 4.58 -9.33 -16.96
CA LEU A 1027 5.48 -8.61 -16.06
C LEU A 1027 6.69 -8.04 -16.82
N SER A 1028 7.26 -8.81 -17.73
CA SER A 1028 8.35 -8.37 -18.61
C SER A 1028 7.94 -7.18 -19.49
N GLU A 1029 6.74 -7.23 -20.09
CA GLU A 1029 6.18 -6.14 -20.89
C GLU A 1029 5.89 -4.90 -20.02
N LEU A 1030 5.39 -5.09 -18.79
CA LEU A 1030 5.13 -4.01 -17.85
C LEU A 1030 6.44 -3.33 -17.39
N GLU A 1031 7.49 -4.11 -17.12
CA GLU A 1031 8.82 -3.59 -16.83
C GLU A 1031 9.40 -2.82 -18.02
N LYS A 1032 9.24 -3.34 -19.23
CA LYS A 1032 9.69 -2.67 -20.45
C LYS A 1032 9.00 -1.31 -20.61
N ARG A 1033 7.67 -1.27 -20.48
CA ARG A 1033 6.89 -0.02 -20.50
C ARG A 1033 7.32 0.95 -19.40
N ARG A 1034 7.58 0.45 -18.19
CA ARG A 1034 8.12 1.28 -17.09
C ARG A 1034 9.50 1.84 -17.45
N LYS A 1035 10.39 1.03 -18.03
CA LYS A 1035 11.74 1.45 -18.45
C LYS A 1035 11.71 2.47 -19.61
N GLU A 1036 10.71 2.38 -20.49
CA GLU A 1036 10.47 3.28 -21.63
C GLU A 1036 9.62 4.52 -21.26
N SER A 1037 9.02 4.56 -20.07
CA SER A 1037 8.21 5.70 -19.61
C SER A 1037 9.04 6.99 -19.60
N GLN A 1038 8.41 8.09 -20.02
CA GLN A 1038 9.04 9.41 -20.04
C GLN A 1038 9.54 9.83 -18.64
N GLU A 1039 8.83 9.49 -17.57
CA GLU A 1039 9.25 9.80 -16.20
C GLU A 1039 10.55 9.08 -15.81
N GLU A 1040 10.67 7.80 -16.18
CA GLU A 1040 11.84 6.99 -15.86
C GLU A 1040 13.03 7.35 -16.75
N LEU A 1041 12.78 7.64 -18.04
CA LEU A 1041 13.79 8.20 -18.94
C LEU A 1041 14.30 9.55 -18.44
N LEU A 1042 13.41 10.42 -17.94
CA LEU A 1042 13.80 11.69 -17.31
C LEU A 1042 14.59 11.47 -16.02
N ARG A 1043 14.21 10.53 -15.15
CA ARG A 1043 15.00 10.16 -13.97
C ARG A 1043 16.39 9.66 -14.34
N LYS A 1044 16.49 8.75 -15.32
CA LYS A 1044 17.78 8.23 -15.81
C LYS A 1044 18.62 9.33 -16.45
N ALA A 1045 18.00 10.22 -17.22
CA ALA A 1045 18.68 11.37 -17.80
C ALA A 1045 19.19 12.31 -16.71
N ALA A 1046 18.36 12.66 -15.72
CA ALA A 1046 18.76 13.48 -14.59
C ALA A 1046 19.91 12.84 -13.78
N HIS A 1047 19.84 11.54 -13.52
CA HIS A 1047 20.92 10.81 -12.85
C HIS A 1047 22.21 10.80 -13.69
N ARG A 1048 22.12 10.54 -15.00
CA ARG A 1048 23.27 10.63 -15.91
C ARG A 1048 23.85 12.05 -15.95
N VAL A 1049 23.02 13.07 -15.97
CA VAL A 1049 23.44 14.47 -15.92
C VAL A 1049 24.15 14.77 -14.60
N ASP A 1050 23.66 14.27 -13.47
CA ASP A 1050 24.33 14.42 -12.17
C ASP A 1050 25.70 13.72 -12.15
N VAL A 1051 25.79 12.50 -12.69
CA VAL A 1051 27.07 11.77 -12.83
C VAL A 1051 28.05 12.53 -13.75
N VAL A 1052 27.58 13.02 -14.91
CA VAL A 1052 28.40 13.82 -15.83
C VAL A 1052 28.84 15.13 -15.19
N ALA A 1053 27.96 15.80 -14.42
CA ALA A 1053 28.30 17.02 -13.70
C ALA A 1053 29.40 16.76 -12.66
N LYS A 1054 29.33 15.64 -11.93
CA LYS A 1054 30.40 15.22 -11.00
C LYS A 1054 31.73 14.98 -11.71
N LEU A 1055 31.71 14.26 -12.85
CA LEU A 1055 32.90 14.00 -13.66
C LEU A 1055 33.52 15.28 -14.23
N LEU A 1056 32.70 16.21 -14.75
CA LEU A 1056 33.15 17.51 -15.25
C LEU A 1056 33.74 18.37 -14.13
N GLY A 1057 33.18 18.29 -12.91
CA GLY A 1057 33.76 18.90 -11.72
C GLY A 1057 35.18 18.41 -11.45
N GLY A 1058 35.40 17.09 -11.52
CA GLY A 1058 36.72 16.46 -11.39
C GLY A 1058 37.71 16.92 -12.47
N LEU A 1059 37.29 16.95 -13.74
CA LEU A 1059 38.13 17.38 -14.86
C LEU A 1059 38.58 18.84 -14.76
N ARG A 1060 37.70 19.76 -14.32
CA ARG A 1060 38.06 21.17 -14.10
C ARG A 1060 39.15 21.33 -13.04
N GLU A 1061 39.13 20.50 -12.01
CA GLU A 1061 40.16 20.54 -10.97
C GLU A 1061 41.50 19.99 -11.48
N GLN A 1062 41.47 18.95 -12.32
CA GLN A 1062 42.67 18.44 -13.00
C GLN A 1062 43.31 19.50 -13.91
N GLU A 1063 42.51 20.23 -14.70
CA GLU A 1063 43.02 21.33 -15.54
C GLU A 1063 43.72 22.43 -14.70
N ARG A 1064 43.14 22.80 -13.55
CA ARG A 1064 43.77 23.76 -12.62
C ARG A 1064 45.06 23.23 -12.02
N ARG A 1065 45.16 21.93 -11.76
CA ARG A 1065 46.39 21.29 -11.25
C ARG A 1065 47.48 21.29 -12.32
N VAL A 1066 47.14 20.95 -13.57
CA VAL A 1066 48.07 20.99 -14.71
C VAL A 1066 48.60 22.40 -14.94
N LYS A 1067 47.72 23.42 -14.99
CA LYS A 1067 48.16 24.83 -15.13
C LYS A 1067 49.09 25.28 -14.01
N ARG A 1068 48.85 24.84 -12.77
CA ARG A 1068 49.75 25.09 -11.64
C ARG A 1068 51.11 24.41 -11.83
N LEU A 1069 51.13 23.15 -12.25
CA LEU A 1069 52.37 22.42 -12.55
C LEU A 1069 53.14 23.07 -13.70
N GLU A 1070 52.48 23.47 -14.79
CA GLU A 1070 53.10 24.19 -15.91
C GLU A 1070 53.75 25.50 -15.43
N SER A 1071 53.07 26.26 -14.55
CA SER A 1071 53.63 27.48 -13.98
C SER A 1071 54.85 27.21 -13.11
N GLN A 1072 54.85 26.13 -12.32
CA GLN A 1072 55.98 25.71 -11.50
C GLN A 1072 57.16 25.24 -12.36
N VAL A 1073 56.91 24.46 -13.41
CA VAL A 1073 57.93 24.01 -14.36
C VAL A 1073 58.52 25.20 -15.11
N SER A 1074 57.69 26.15 -15.55
CA SER A 1074 58.15 27.39 -16.19
C SER A 1074 59.00 28.23 -15.24
N TYR A 1075 58.60 28.36 -13.98
CA TYR A 1075 59.38 29.03 -12.94
C TYR A 1075 60.71 28.34 -12.65
N CYS A 1076 60.72 27.01 -12.53
CA CYS A 1076 61.94 26.21 -12.36
C CYS A 1076 62.87 26.34 -13.58
N ALA A 1077 62.32 26.34 -14.79
CA ALA A 1077 63.10 26.54 -16.02
C ALA A 1077 63.72 27.95 -16.07
N ALA A 1078 62.96 28.98 -15.66
CA ALA A 1078 63.47 30.35 -15.55
C ALA A 1078 64.56 30.49 -14.48
N LEU A 1079 64.40 29.85 -13.32
CA LEU A 1079 65.41 29.79 -12.27
C LEU A 1079 66.68 29.06 -12.74
N LEU A 1080 66.53 27.90 -13.39
CA LEU A 1080 67.67 27.15 -13.94
C LEU A 1080 68.40 27.94 -15.02
N SER A 1081 67.66 28.65 -15.89
CA SER A 1081 68.24 29.55 -16.88
C SER A 1081 68.97 30.73 -16.23
N SER A 1082 68.40 31.33 -15.17
CA SER A 1082 69.05 32.40 -14.41
C SER A 1082 70.31 31.94 -13.67
N VAL A 1083 70.29 30.73 -13.10
CA VAL A 1083 71.45 30.10 -12.45
C VAL A 1083 72.52 29.76 -13.49
N ALA A 1084 72.14 29.23 -14.66
CA ALA A 1084 73.05 28.94 -15.75
C ALA A 1084 73.71 30.22 -16.31
N GLU A 1085 72.96 31.31 -16.48
CA GLU A 1085 73.50 32.61 -16.87
C GLU A 1085 74.43 33.20 -15.80
N SER A 1086 74.10 33.03 -14.52
CA SER A 1086 74.93 33.50 -13.41
C SER A 1086 76.24 32.71 -13.30
N LEU A 1087 76.20 31.39 -13.53
CA LEU A 1087 77.37 30.52 -13.61
C LEU A 1087 78.22 30.82 -14.86
N ALA A 1088 77.59 31.12 -16.00
CA ALA A 1088 78.28 31.54 -17.22
C ALA A 1088 78.98 32.89 -17.04
N ARG A 1089 78.36 33.86 -16.35
CA ARG A 1089 78.99 35.13 -15.98
C ARG A 1089 80.10 34.95 -14.93
N GLY A 1090 79.94 34.03 -13.98
CA GLY A 1090 81.00 33.65 -13.03
C GLY A 1090 82.20 32.96 -13.67
N SER A 1091 81.96 32.15 -14.70
CA SER A 1091 82.99 31.51 -15.54
C SER A 1091 83.70 32.52 -16.47
N ALA A 1092 82.96 33.48 -17.04
CA ALA A 1092 83.52 34.57 -17.84
C ALA A 1092 84.42 35.51 -17.01
N TYR A 1093 84.10 35.71 -15.72
CA TYR A 1093 84.97 36.45 -14.79
C TYR A 1093 86.28 35.71 -14.47
N TRP A 1094 86.27 34.38 -14.49
CA TRP A 1094 87.48 33.56 -14.32
C TRP A 1094 88.33 33.51 -15.59
N TYR A 1095 87.73 33.46 -16.79
CA TYR A 1095 88.46 33.42 -18.07
C TYR A 1095 88.98 34.79 -18.53
N SER A 1096 88.31 35.90 -18.17
CA SER A 1096 88.74 37.26 -18.56
C SER A 1096 90.04 37.73 -17.90
N ARG A 1097 90.58 37.01 -16.90
CA ARG A 1097 91.84 37.38 -16.23
C ARG A 1097 93.10 36.80 -16.90
N ASN A 1098 92.96 35.90 -17.88
CA ASN A 1098 94.09 35.10 -18.38
C ASN A 1098 94.46 35.23 -19.87
N SER A 1099 93.82 36.07 -20.69
CA SER A 1099 94.28 36.20 -22.09
C SER A 1099 93.93 37.55 -22.73
N SER A 1100 94.84 38.52 -22.56
CA SER A 1100 94.90 39.74 -23.37
C SER A 1100 96.30 39.92 -23.94
N SER A 1101 96.54 39.44 -25.17
CA SER A 1101 97.61 39.96 -26.04
C SER A 1101 97.41 39.54 -27.50
N GLY A 1102 97.22 40.53 -28.40
CA GLY A 1102 97.68 40.43 -29.80
C GLY A 1102 96.64 40.44 -30.93
N ASN A 1103 96.06 41.61 -31.21
CA ASN A 1103 95.88 42.35 -32.49
C ASN A 1103 95.86 41.68 -33.93
N PRO A 1104 95.30 42.39 -34.96
CA PRO A 1104 94.40 41.90 -36.05
C PRO A 1104 95.04 42.00 -37.48
N PRO A 1105 94.39 42.22 -38.67
CA PRO A 1105 92.96 42.28 -39.12
C PRO A 1105 92.62 41.68 -40.54
N ALA A 1106 91.38 41.98 -41.02
CA ALA A 1106 90.85 42.06 -42.42
C ALA A 1106 90.27 40.76 -43.05
N SER A 1107 89.16 40.70 -43.82
CA SER A 1107 88.35 41.66 -44.60
C SER A 1107 87.03 41.04 -45.14
N ALA A 1108 86.00 41.89 -45.40
CA ALA A 1108 84.95 41.81 -46.47
C ALA A 1108 83.86 40.70 -46.38
N ASP A 1109 82.59 40.84 -46.80
CA ASP A 1109 81.80 41.91 -47.43
C ASP A 1109 80.28 41.60 -47.37
N HIS A 1110 79.45 42.63 -47.61
CA HIS A 1110 78.01 42.65 -48.02
C HIS A 1110 76.94 42.11 -47.02
N GLY A 1111 75.89 42.82 -46.56
CA GLY A 1111 75.07 43.94 -47.09
C GLY A 1111 73.83 43.37 -47.82
N GLY A 1112 72.55 43.59 -47.47
CA GLY A 1112 71.84 44.33 -46.42
C GLY A 1112 70.32 44.38 -46.73
N ALA A 1113 69.56 45.00 -45.83
CA ALA A 1113 68.24 45.67 -46.01
C ALA A 1113 66.96 44.80 -46.17
N LEU A 1114 65.77 45.10 -45.61
CA LEU A 1114 65.22 46.17 -44.75
C LEU A 1114 63.81 45.66 -44.30
N GLY A 1115 63.37 45.77 -43.04
CA GLY A 1115 62.54 46.88 -42.52
C GLY A 1115 61.02 46.54 -42.57
N SER A 1116 60.12 46.90 -41.64
CA SER A 1116 60.14 47.78 -40.48
C SER A 1116 58.84 47.64 -39.65
N ARG A 1117 58.94 47.89 -38.32
CA ARG A 1117 58.03 48.69 -37.43
C ARG A 1117 56.59 48.17 -37.15
N GLU A 1118 56.00 48.27 -35.94
CA GLU A 1118 56.06 49.30 -34.88
C GLU A 1118 56.02 48.74 -33.42
N HIS A 1119 56.19 49.66 -32.48
CA HIS A 1119 56.55 49.55 -31.06
C HIS A 1119 55.35 49.98 -30.14
N PRO A 1120 55.48 50.18 -28.81
CA PRO A 1120 54.57 49.64 -27.79
C PRO A 1120 53.73 50.69 -27.04
N GLU A 1121 52.88 50.27 -26.09
CA GLU A 1121 52.53 51.11 -24.94
C GLU A 1121 52.24 50.30 -23.66
N VAL A 1122 52.55 50.95 -22.53
CA VAL A 1122 52.65 50.46 -21.15
C VAL A 1122 51.36 50.75 -20.38
N GLY A 1123 50.94 49.88 -19.46
CA GLY A 1123 49.89 50.22 -18.48
C GLY A 1123 49.57 49.12 -17.46
N GLN A 1124 49.96 49.39 -16.21
CA GLN A 1124 49.68 48.80 -14.88
C GLN A 1124 48.51 47.80 -14.62
N PRO A 1125 48.56 47.07 -13.47
CA PRO A 1125 47.80 45.84 -13.22
C PRO A 1125 46.42 46.10 -12.56
N PRO A 1126 45.53 45.09 -12.57
CA PRO A 1126 44.55 44.95 -11.51
C PRO A 1126 44.65 43.62 -10.76
N SER A 1127 44.55 43.76 -9.43
CA SER A 1127 43.87 42.90 -8.46
C SER A 1127 43.12 41.65 -8.99
N ASN A 1128 43.44 40.50 -8.36
CA ASN A 1128 42.62 39.33 -8.01
C ASN A 1128 41.58 38.77 -9.02
N PRO A 1129 41.46 37.44 -9.06
CA PRO A 1129 40.42 36.82 -8.22
C PRO A 1129 40.94 35.79 -7.21
#